data_AF-A0A9X3WKN2-F1
#
_entry.id   AF-A0A9X3WKN2-F1
#
_cell.length_a   1.000
_cell.length_b   1.000
_cell.length_c   1.000
_cell.angle_alpha   90.00
_cell.angle_beta   90.00
_cell.angle_gamma   90.00
#
_symmetry.space_group_name_H-M   'P 1'
#
loop_
_entity.id
_entity.type
_entity.pdbx_description
1 polymer ?
#
loop_
_entity_poly.entity_id
_entity_poly.type
_entity_poly.pdbx_seq_one_letter_code
_entity_poly.pdbx_strand_id
1 'polypeptide(L)'
;MKLKWKSLLNATQYQKKWLIISLSIFVLGCIYFGLTLSNVSTETYDMERFSNAKDTIRSPITIENVKETERMRREAVQAVEDRYNVSSEITQERIGYINEVFEAINKLEIQQRELLDAQQEQNEQLDEEESEVETVDEPESEEVAPTEESIPMTLPEKVQYLQQVLSPEIIEAISAEDLTHLVEASAHEQSLGKELLTTSLYDVLNEGVRTEDVQAAKNSVIQKLRYSSVKESTKDALSSLASFAVVDNSFYAADRTMEAQKQAINNVDPVLIRAGEVIVREGQTITNEIYEELELVGLLNEDRNIYPVIGLFILIVLLCGIMVYELGVQNKFKSVDTGQIASFLIISALTVLIMKFVSIYTTPVNQLYFLVPAATGSMLLKVLLHDRIAIIMSVIYAILGSIIFNSEITGNLNMEAGIYLLFTQLAGVIFLINLKDRTAILKAGSGITIVNILTVLIFLFLSFEKYTIYDVLLLSGYGIVGAFLSCVLTMGMLPVFEASFGILSDAKLLALSSPTHPLLRKILTEAPGTYHHSVMVANLSEASCEAIGANGLLARVAAYYHDLGKTMRPHYFIENQMGIKNPHDYLEPQQSAEIIISHPYDGAKMLKKYKIPKEIIDIAEQHHGTTLLKYFYYKAKESYKEVDEKEFRYPGPIPRTKEAAIVSICDSVEAAVRSLKEPSKEKIEEVLTSIINDRLMDGQLSDSSLTFRELEKIKLAISETLNGIYHSRIQYPTEEKVKEAN
;
A
#
# COMPACT_ATOMS: atom_id res chain seq x y z
N MET A 1 -5.34 -56.04 16.34
CA MET A 1 -4.99 -55.88 14.91
C MET A 1 -5.93 -54.91 14.15
N LYS A 2 -7.27 -55.04 14.27
CA LYS A 2 -8.27 -54.14 13.62
C LYS A 2 -8.13 -52.63 13.95
N LEU A 3 -7.69 -52.28 15.17
CA LEU A 3 -7.45 -50.88 15.58
C LEU A 3 -6.26 -50.21 14.85
N LYS A 4 -5.18 -50.96 14.59
CA LYS A 4 -4.01 -50.47 13.82
C LYS A 4 -4.33 -50.30 12.33
N TRP A 5 -5.19 -51.14 11.78
CA TRP A 5 -5.63 -51.04 10.38
C TRP A 5 -6.54 -49.83 10.14
N LYS A 6 -7.46 -49.52 11.06
CA LYS A 6 -8.28 -48.29 10.98
C LYS A 6 -7.44 -47.01 11.11
N SER A 7 -6.40 -46.99 11.96
CA SER A 7 -5.52 -45.81 12.07
C SER A 7 -4.66 -45.60 10.82
N LEU A 8 -4.18 -46.68 10.20
CA LEU A 8 -3.44 -46.63 8.93
C LEU A 8 -4.34 -46.19 7.76
N LEU A 9 -5.57 -46.72 7.66
CA LEU A 9 -6.55 -46.31 6.66
C LEU A 9 -6.95 -44.83 6.83
N ASN A 10 -7.20 -44.38 8.06
CA ASN A 10 -7.50 -42.97 8.33
C ASN A 10 -6.33 -42.04 8.01
N ALA A 11 -5.09 -42.46 8.30
CA ALA A 11 -3.89 -41.71 7.93
C ALA A 11 -3.74 -41.59 6.40
N THR A 12 -3.98 -42.68 5.66
CA THR A 12 -3.92 -42.67 4.19
C THR A 12 -5.02 -41.82 3.56
N GLN A 13 -6.23 -41.80 4.13
CA GLN A 13 -7.33 -40.98 3.65
C GLN A 13 -7.11 -39.48 3.97
N TYR A 14 -6.52 -39.18 5.13
CA TYR A 14 -6.12 -37.83 5.50
C TYR A 14 -5.02 -37.29 4.56
N GLN A 15 -4.01 -38.10 4.26
CA GLN A 15 -2.95 -37.75 3.31
C GLN A 15 -3.50 -37.50 1.89
N LYS A 16 -4.45 -38.32 1.42
CA LYS A 16 -5.10 -38.10 0.11
C LYS A 16 -5.87 -36.78 0.03
N LYS A 17 -6.53 -36.35 1.11
CA LYS A 17 -7.27 -35.07 1.15
C LYS A 17 -6.33 -33.87 1.01
N TRP A 18 -5.23 -33.86 1.76
CA TRP A 18 -4.22 -32.80 1.65
C TRP A 18 -3.58 -32.79 0.26
N LEU A 19 -3.32 -33.95 -0.33
CA LEU A 19 -2.74 -34.04 -1.67
C LEU A 19 -3.66 -33.44 -2.74
N ILE A 20 -4.97 -33.71 -2.69
CA ILE A 20 -5.94 -33.10 -3.62
C ILE A 20 -5.98 -31.58 -3.45
N ILE A 21 -6.03 -31.08 -2.20
CA ILE A 21 -6.04 -29.64 -1.92
C ILE A 21 -4.74 -28.99 -2.44
N SER A 22 -3.58 -29.55 -2.10
CA SER A 22 -2.28 -29.02 -2.52
C SER A 22 -2.11 -29.02 -4.05
N LEU A 23 -2.54 -30.08 -4.74
CA LEU A 23 -2.48 -30.13 -6.21
C LEU A 23 -3.40 -29.09 -6.86
N SER A 24 -4.62 -28.96 -6.34
CA SER A 24 -5.58 -27.95 -6.78
C SER A 24 -5.05 -26.53 -6.60
N ILE A 25 -4.46 -26.23 -5.44
CA ILE A 25 -3.86 -24.91 -5.19
C ILE A 25 -2.61 -24.67 -6.03
N PHE A 26 -1.81 -25.70 -6.29
CA PHE A 26 -0.66 -25.60 -7.19
C PHE A 26 -1.07 -25.14 -8.60
N VAL A 27 -2.16 -25.72 -9.14
CA VAL A 27 -2.70 -25.29 -10.44
C VAL A 27 -3.14 -23.82 -10.40
N LEU A 28 -3.82 -23.39 -9.33
CA LEU A 28 -4.19 -21.98 -9.16
C LEU A 28 -2.95 -21.07 -9.05
N GLY A 29 -1.91 -21.50 -8.35
CA GLY A 29 -0.63 -20.82 -8.25
C GLY A 29 0.03 -20.64 -9.62
N CYS A 30 0.04 -21.66 -10.47
CA CYS A 30 0.53 -21.55 -11.85
C CYS A 30 -0.28 -20.54 -12.68
N ILE A 31 -1.61 -20.50 -12.51
CA ILE A 31 -2.47 -19.50 -13.16
C ILE A 31 -2.09 -18.09 -12.70
N TYR A 32 -1.96 -17.86 -11.39
CA TYR A 32 -1.57 -16.57 -10.85
C TYR A 32 -0.19 -16.13 -11.33
N PHE A 33 0.78 -17.04 -11.29
CA PHE A 33 2.12 -16.77 -11.80
C PHE A 33 2.07 -16.37 -13.28
N GLY A 34 1.37 -17.12 -14.13
CA GLY A 34 1.22 -16.79 -15.55
C GLY A 34 0.54 -15.44 -15.81
N LEU A 35 -0.53 -15.12 -15.07
CA LEU A 35 -1.27 -13.85 -15.24
C LEU A 35 -0.48 -12.62 -14.77
N THR A 36 0.44 -12.79 -13.82
CA THR A 36 1.23 -11.71 -13.22
C THR A 36 2.67 -11.63 -13.75
N LEU A 37 3.16 -12.66 -14.46
CA LEU A 37 4.52 -12.71 -14.98
C LEU A 37 4.85 -11.51 -15.86
N SER A 38 3.93 -11.13 -16.75
CA SER A 38 4.13 -9.98 -17.66
C SER A 38 4.22 -8.63 -16.94
N ASN A 39 3.75 -8.54 -15.68
CA ASN A 39 3.83 -7.30 -14.89
C ASN A 39 5.19 -7.17 -14.18
N VAL A 40 5.95 -8.26 -14.08
CA VAL A 40 7.18 -8.34 -13.29
C VAL A 40 8.41 -8.64 -14.15
N SER A 41 8.24 -9.26 -15.32
CA SER A 41 9.32 -9.45 -16.28
C SER A 41 9.67 -8.15 -17.00
N THR A 42 10.94 -7.75 -16.97
CA THR A 42 11.46 -6.65 -17.80
C THR A 42 11.53 -7.12 -19.25
N GLU A 43 10.91 -6.38 -20.16
CA GLU A 43 11.12 -6.57 -21.59
C GLU A 43 12.52 -6.06 -21.92
N THR A 44 13.35 -6.94 -22.49
CA THR A 44 14.65 -6.57 -23.05
C THR A 44 14.51 -6.40 -24.55
N TYR A 45 15.20 -5.39 -25.08
CA TYR A 45 15.13 -5.04 -26.49
C TYR A 45 16.45 -5.39 -27.18
N ASP A 46 16.34 -5.95 -28.38
CA ASP A 46 17.46 -6.07 -29.30
C ASP A 46 17.55 -4.77 -30.10
N MET A 47 18.38 -3.83 -29.64
CA MET A 47 18.51 -2.53 -30.26
C MET A 47 19.93 -2.35 -30.78
N GLU A 48 20.04 -1.85 -32.01
CA GLU A 48 21.30 -1.45 -32.60
C GLU A 48 21.42 0.08 -32.55
N ARG A 49 22.65 0.59 -32.37
CA ARG A 49 22.93 2.02 -32.44
C ARG A 49 22.46 2.59 -33.77
N PHE A 50 21.87 3.78 -33.76
CA PHE A 50 21.34 4.48 -34.93
C PHE A 50 20.11 3.83 -35.60
N SER A 51 19.51 2.80 -34.98
CA SER A 51 18.20 2.31 -35.39
C SER A 51 17.07 3.18 -34.80
N ASN A 52 15.85 3.07 -35.34
CA ASN A 52 14.68 3.77 -34.80
C ASN A 52 13.96 2.87 -33.79
N ALA A 53 13.57 3.43 -32.64
CA ALA A 53 12.82 2.72 -31.62
C ALA A 53 11.43 2.30 -32.13
N LYS A 54 11.07 1.04 -31.92
CA LYS A 54 9.75 0.49 -32.32
C LYS A 54 8.63 0.82 -31.34
N ASP A 55 9.00 1.06 -30.08
CA ASP A 55 8.08 1.33 -28.98
C ASP A 55 8.65 2.48 -28.13
N THR A 56 7.81 3.12 -27.33
CA THR A 56 8.27 4.10 -26.33
C THR A 56 8.81 3.36 -25.11
N ILE A 57 10.09 3.57 -24.78
CA ILE A 57 10.78 2.84 -23.73
C ILE A 57 10.99 3.73 -22.51
N ARG A 58 10.66 3.19 -21.33
CA ARG A 58 10.77 3.87 -20.04
C ARG A 58 11.76 3.16 -19.14
N SER A 59 12.44 3.91 -18.27
CA SER A 59 13.35 3.33 -17.29
C SER A 59 12.60 2.47 -16.26
N PRO A 60 12.99 1.21 -16.01
CA PRO A 60 12.39 0.38 -14.97
C PRO A 60 12.89 0.73 -13.56
N ILE A 61 14.04 1.41 -13.44
CA ILE A 61 14.73 1.67 -12.17
C ILE A 61 15.19 3.12 -12.07
N THR A 62 15.43 3.58 -10.85
CA THR A 62 16.12 4.86 -10.62
C THR A 62 17.60 4.58 -10.44
N ILE A 63 18.45 5.13 -11.32
CA ILE A 63 19.91 4.95 -11.27
C ILE A 63 20.62 6.26 -11.63
N GLU A 64 21.80 6.47 -11.05
CA GLU A 64 22.65 7.62 -11.38
C GLU A 64 23.29 7.43 -12.75
N ASN A 65 23.14 8.43 -13.63
CA ASN A 65 23.91 8.54 -14.86
C ASN A 65 25.33 9.04 -14.52
N VAL A 66 26.19 8.11 -14.10
CA VAL A 66 27.56 8.40 -13.65
C VAL A 66 28.34 9.19 -14.70
N LYS A 67 28.16 8.86 -15.99
CA LYS A 67 28.88 9.53 -17.09
C LYS A 67 28.49 11.01 -17.18
N GLU A 68 27.20 11.31 -17.09
CA GLU A 68 26.69 12.67 -17.17
C GLU A 68 26.99 13.47 -15.88
N THR A 69 26.87 12.85 -14.71
CA THR A 69 27.30 13.47 -13.44
C THR A 69 28.79 13.85 -13.49
N GLU A 70 29.65 12.95 -13.98
CA GLU A 70 31.08 13.23 -14.14
C GLU A 70 31.37 14.31 -15.19
N ARG A 71 30.58 14.38 -16.27
CA ARG A 71 30.67 15.48 -17.24
C ARG A 71 30.37 16.82 -16.58
N MET A 72 29.26 16.91 -15.85
CA MET A 72 28.88 18.13 -15.12
C MET A 72 29.91 18.52 -14.05
N ARG A 73 30.49 17.53 -13.33
CA ARG A 73 31.58 17.79 -12.38
C ARG A 73 32.80 18.39 -13.06
N ARG A 74 33.20 17.87 -14.24
CA ARG A 74 34.33 18.42 -15.00
C ARG A 74 34.06 19.83 -15.49
N GLU A 75 32.87 20.11 -15.99
CA GLU A 75 32.45 21.44 -16.43
C GLU A 75 32.43 22.43 -15.25
N ALA A 76 31.93 21.99 -14.09
CA ALA A 76 31.95 22.80 -12.88
C ALA A 76 33.38 23.16 -12.43
N VAL A 77 34.33 22.21 -12.52
CA VAL A 77 35.75 22.47 -12.23
C VAL A 77 36.35 23.47 -13.21
N GLN A 78 36.07 23.31 -14.51
CA GLN A 78 36.61 24.21 -15.55
C GLN A 78 36.03 25.63 -15.47
N ALA A 79 34.82 25.78 -14.93
CA ALA A 79 34.18 27.07 -14.72
C ALA A 79 34.70 27.83 -13.49
N VAL A 80 35.50 27.20 -12.61
CA VAL A 80 36.08 27.88 -11.45
C VAL A 80 37.26 28.73 -11.89
N GLU A 81 37.11 30.05 -11.78
CA GLU A 81 38.20 31.00 -11.98
C GLU A 81 39.31 30.81 -10.94
N ASP A 82 40.54 31.04 -11.38
CA ASP A 82 41.72 31.05 -10.51
C ASP A 82 41.58 32.09 -9.40
N ARG A 83 41.91 31.69 -8.17
CA ARG A 83 41.88 32.54 -6.98
C ARG A 83 43.28 33.07 -6.68
N TYR A 84 43.35 34.29 -6.20
CA TYR A 84 44.60 35.00 -5.92
C TYR A 84 44.61 35.51 -4.47
N ASN A 85 45.80 35.64 -3.89
CA ASN A 85 46.03 36.26 -2.59
C ASN A 85 46.71 37.61 -2.78
N VAL A 86 46.08 38.66 -2.24
CA VAL A 86 46.67 40.00 -2.17
C VAL A 86 47.63 40.05 -0.99
N SER A 87 48.89 40.38 -1.26
CA SER A 87 49.92 40.56 -0.24
C SER A 87 49.77 41.92 0.42
N SER A 88 49.24 41.94 1.65
CA SER A 88 49.17 43.15 2.46
C SER A 88 50.55 43.68 2.85
N GLU A 89 51.55 42.80 2.93
CA GLU A 89 52.93 43.17 3.25
C GLU A 89 53.53 44.05 2.15
N ILE A 90 53.39 43.65 0.89
CA ILE A 90 53.86 44.46 -0.26
C ILE A 90 53.09 45.79 -0.33
N THR A 91 51.78 45.78 -0.08
CA THR A 91 50.99 47.01 -0.05
C THR A 91 51.51 47.99 1.01
N GLN A 92 51.78 47.50 2.22
CA GLN A 92 52.30 48.32 3.31
C GLN A 92 53.72 48.82 3.05
N GLU A 93 54.59 47.96 2.49
CA GLU A 93 55.96 48.32 2.11
C GLU A 93 55.97 49.44 1.07
N ARG A 94 55.17 49.32 -0.01
CA ARG A 94 55.09 50.32 -1.08
C ARG A 94 54.54 51.66 -0.61
N ILE A 95 53.56 51.65 0.29
CA ILE A 95 53.06 52.86 0.93
C ILE A 95 54.10 53.44 1.89
N GLY A 96 54.87 52.57 2.57
CA GLY A 96 56.00 52.94 3.42
C GLY A 96 57.03 53.78 2.67
N TYR A 97 57.43 53.36 1.46
CA TYR A 97 58.36 54.14 0.63
C TYR A 97 57.84 55.53 0.27
N ILE A 98 56.53 55.67 -0.03
CA ILE A 98 55.94 56.99 -0.29
C ILE A 98 55.98 57.85 0.98
N ASN A 99 55.60 57.29 2.13
CA ASN A 99 55.64 58.01 3.40
C ASN A 99 57.04 58.46 3.77
N GLU A 100 58.04 57.62 3.54
CA GLU A 100 59.46 57.91 3.78
C GLU A 100 59.94 59.13 2.99
N VAL A 101 59.60 59.23 1.70
CA VAL A 101 59.94 60.39 0.86
C VAL A 101 59.39 61.68 1.46
N PHE A 102 58.10 61.71 1.77
CA PHE A 102 57.46 62.92 2.29
C PHE A 102 57.84 63.23 3.75
N GLU A 103 58.16 62.23 4.56
CA GLU A 103 58.68 62.44 5.93
C GLU A 103 60.09 63.01 5.90
N ALA A 104 60.95 62.55 4.98
CA ALA A 104 62.28 63.10 4.79
C ALA A 104 62.22 64.57 4.32
N ILE A 105 61.31 64.89 3.39
CA ILE A 105 61.06 66.27 2.95
C ILE A 105 60.57 67.14 4.11
N ASN A 106 59.58 66.68 4.89
CA ASN A 106 59.05 67.44 6.02
C ASN A 106 60.11 67.67 7.11
N LYS A 107 60.90 66.65 7.45
CA LYS A 107 62.04 66.81 8.41
C LYS A 107 63.05 67.83 7.91
N LEU A 108 63.37 67.80 6.62
CA LEU A 108 64.26 68.76 5.99
C LEU A 108 63.68 70.19 6.06
N GLU A 109 62.38 70.37 5.80
CA GLU A 109 61.72 71.67 5.92
C GLU A 109 61.72 72.21 7.34
N ILE A 110 61.43 71.36 8.34
CA ILE A 110 61.45 71.74 9.76
C ILE A 110 62.86 72.17 10.16
N GLN A 111 63.89 71.37 9.82
CA GLN A 111 65.28 71.70 10.14
C GLN A 111 65.73 73.02 9.48
N GLN A 112 65.30 73.26 8.23
CA GLN A 112 65.59 74.50 7.52
C GLN A 112 64.87 75.70 8.11
N ARG A 113 63.64 75.52 8.60
CA ARG A 113 62.87 76.56 9.27
C ARG A 113 63.46 76.91 10.64
N GLU A 114 63.87 75.92 11.43
CA GLU A 114 64.57 76.13 12.70
C GLU A 114 65.89 76.89 12.50
N LEU A 115 66.64 76.60 11.43
CA LEU A 115 67.87 77.34 11.06
C LEU A 115 67.58 78.79 10.63
N LEU A 116 66.50 79.03 9.90
CA LEU A 116 66.07 80.37 9.48
C LEU A 116 65.55 81.20 10.67
N ASP A 117 64.77 80.58 11.57
CA ASP A 117 64.26 81.20 12.78
C ASP A 117 65.44 81.53 13.73
N ALA A 118 66.43 80.63 13.87
CA ALA A 118 67.65 80.88 14.65
C ALA A 118 68.53 82.00 14.05
N GLN A 119 68.60 82.12 12.70
CA GLN A 119 69.26 83.25 12.04
C GLN A 119 68.51 84.56 12.24
N GLN A 120 67.17 84.55 12.27
CA GLN A 120 66.38 85.74 12.59
C GLN A 120 66.55 86.18 14.04
N GLU A 121 66.53 85.25 15.00
CA GLU A 121 66.81 85.57 16.41
C GLU A 121 68.24 86.11 16.61
N GLN A 122 69.23 85.58 15.88
CA GLN A 122 70.61 86.05 15.93
C GLN A 122 70.79 87.45 15.27
N ASN A 123 70.07 87.73 14.19
CA ASN A 123 70.07 89.06 13.56
C ASN A 123 69.28 90.10 14.37
N GLU A 124 68.18 89.72 15.04
CA GLU A 124 67.46 90.62 15.96
C GLU A 124 68.30 90.96 17.21
N GLN A 125 69.16 90.05 17.69
CA GLN A 125 70.14 90.34 18.75
C GLN A 125 71.27 91.28 18.31
N LEU A 126 71.71 91.20 17.05
CA LEU A 126 72.71 92.11 16.47
C LEU A 126 72.15 93.52 16.21
N ASP A 127 70.87 93.62 15.83
CA ASP A 127 70.18 94.92 15.63
C ASP A 127 69.81 95.62 16.96
N GLU A 128 69.65 94.89 18.08
CA GLU A 128 69.46 95.50 19.41
C GLU A 128 70.79 96.05 20.00
N GLU A 129 71.94 95.41 19.73
CA GLU A 129 73.27 95.86 20.21
C GLU A 129 73.83 97.09 19.45
N GLU A 130 73.40 97.38 18.22
CA GLU A 130 73.79 98.61 17.48
C GLU A 130 72.99 99.88 17.85
N SER A 131 72.01 99.77 18.77
CA SER A 131 71.11 100.87 19.14
C SER A 131 71.40 101.56 20.49
N GLU A 132 72.49 101.20 21.18
CA GLU A 132 72.98 101.94 22.37
C GLU A 132 74.48 102.33 22.25
N VAL A 133 74.71 103.66 22.39
CA VAL A 133 75.94 104.37 22.84
C VAL A 133 76.84 105.08 21.80
N GLU A 134 76.65 106.41 21.65
CA GLU A 134 77.70 107.43 21.86
C GLU A 134 77.27 108.17 23.15
N THR A 135 77.98 108.19 24.28
CA THR A 135 79.37 108.62 24.48
C THR A 135 79.97 108.15 25.82
N VAL A 136 81.30 107.89 25.78
CA VAL A 136 82.36 107.95 26.83
C VAL A 136 82.87 106.64 27.46
N ASP A 137 84.17 106.42 27.19
CA ASP A 137 85.22 105.58 27.79
C ASP A 137 85.26 104.05 27.49
N GLU A 138 86.40 103.63 26.89
CA GLU A 138 86.90 102.24 26.66
C GLU A 138 86.74 101.33 27.89
N PRO A 139 86.66 99.96 27.77
CA PRO A 139 87.46 99.12 26.85
C PRO A 139 86.80 97.82 26.28
N GLU A 140 87.56 97.13 25.42
CA GLU A 140 87.55 95.69 25.04
C GLU A 140 86.25 94.84 25.11
N SER A 141 85.85 94.27 23.97
CA SER A 141 85.31 92.91 23.90
C SER A 141 85.49 92.26 22.52
N GLU A 142 85.80 90.97 22.56
CA GLU A 142 86.07 90.04 21.45
C GLU A 142 84.83 89.83 20.54
N GLU A 143 84.99 89.91 19.23
CA GLU A 143 84.01 89.36 18.27
C GLU A 143 84.33 87.89 17.97
N VAL A 144 83.40 87.03 18.36
CA VAL A 144 83.37 85.59 18.11
C VAL A 144 82.84 85.35 16.68
N ALA A 145 83.60 84.65 15.85
CA ALA A 145 83.16 84.23 14.52
C ALA A 145 82.02 83.18 14.62
N PRO A 146 80.99 83.20 13.74
CA PRO A 146 80.00 82.14 13.68
C PRO A 146 80.62 80.84 13.14
N THR A 147 80.34 79.73 13.80
CA THR A 147 80.64 78.36 13.34
C THR A 147 79.80 77.98 12.11
N GLU A 148 80.36 77.21 11.17
CA GLU A 148 79.80 76.82 9.85
C GLU A 148 78.41 76.12 9.85
N GLU A 149 77.79 75.83 11.00
CA GLU A 149 76.52 75.09 11.10
C GLU A 149 75.24 75.95 10.99
N SER A 150 75.32 77.26 10.76
CA SER A 150 74.16 78.17 10.78
C SER A 150 73.67 78.69 9.42
N ILE A 151 73.99 78.03 8.30
CA ILE A 151 73.57 78.48 6.96
C ILE A 151 72.43 77.59 6.42
N PRO A 152 71.29 78.15 5.97
CA PRO A 152 70.25 77.40 5.27
C PRO A 152 70.83 76.67 4.04
N MET A 153 70.49 75.40 3.89
CA MET A 153 70.99 74.56 2.80
C MET A 153 70.53 75.11 1.44
N THR A 154 71.43 75.15 0.48
CA THR A 154 71.10 75.42 -0.92
C THR A 154 70.28 74.27 -1.50
N LEU A 155 69.52 74.52 -2.58
CA LEU A 155 68.67 73.51 -3.20
C LEU A 155 69.43 72.22 -3.61
N PRO A 156 70.68 72.28 -4.14
CA PRO A 156 71.49 71.09 -4.39
C PRO A 156 71.85 70.31 -3.11
N GLU A 157 72.13 71.01 -2.00
CA GLU A 157 72.44 70.39 -0.70
C GLU A 157 71.22 69.71 -0.10
N LYS A 158 70.02 70.30 -0.27
CA LYS A 158 68.73 69.70 0.13
C LYS A 158 68.48 68.37 -0.59
N VAL A 159 68.71 68.32 -1.90
CA VAL A 159 68.55 67.08 -2.69
C VAL A 159 69.61 66.06 -2.30
N GLN A 160 70.86 66.48 -2.07
CA GLN A 160 71.94 65.60 -1.61
C GLN A 160 71.65 65.00 -0.22
N TYR A 161 71.06 65.77 0.69
CA TYR A 161 70.61 65.27 1.99
C TYR A 161 69.51 64.19 1.84
N LEU A 162 68.50 64.44 1.01
CA LEU A 162 67.46 63.43 0.75
C LEU A 162 68.03 62.15 0.14
N GLN A 163 69.01 62.26 -0.76
CA GLN A 163 69.73 61.10 -1.31
C GLN A 163 70.58 60.34 -0.29
N GLN A 164 70.89 60.92 0.87
CA GLN A 164 71.61 60.22 1.95
C GLN A 164 70.67 59.56 2.96
N VAL A 165 69.45 60.07 3.10
CA VAL A 165 68.50 59.65 4.14
C VAL A 165 67.45 58.66 3.61
N LEU A 166 67.12 58.72 2.32
CA LEU A 166 66.16 57.82 1.69
C LEU A 166 66.75 56.42 1.48
N SER A 167 65.87 55.42 1.47
CA SER A 167 66.21 54.03 1.21
C SER A 167 66.80 53.86 -0.21
N PRO A 168 67.77 52.94 -0.41
CA PRO A 168 68.42 52.71 -1.71
C PRO A 168 67.44 52.47 -2.86
N GLU A 169 66.33 51.79 -2.59
CA GLU A 169 65.29 51.45 -3.57
C GLU A 169 64.57 52.70 -4.11
N ILE A 170 64.42 53.73 -3.27
CA ILE A 170 63.82 55.02 -3.64
C ILE A 170 64.82 55.83 -4.48
N ILE A 171 66.09 55.82 -4.09
CA ILE A 171 67.17 56.58 -4.74
C ILE A 171 67.43 56.07 -6.17
N GLU A 172 67.35 54.75 -6.39
CA GLU A 172 67.53 54.16 -7.71
C GLU A 172 66.36 54.48 -8.65
N ALA A 173 65.16 54.69 -8.10
CA ALA A 173 63.94 54.82 -8.87
C ALA A 173 63.52 56.27 -9.19
N ILE A 174 63.96 57.25 -8.40
CA ILE A 174 63.55 58.66 -8.53
C ILE A 174 64.73 59.51 -8.98
N SER A 175 64.52 60.36 -9.98
CA SER A 175 65.57 61.26 -10.45
C SER A 175 65.85 62.41 -9.46
N ALA A 176 67.06 62.96 -9.48
CA ALA A 176 67.39 64.15 -8.70
C ALA A 176 66.51 65.37 -9.08
N GLU A 177 66.03 65.42 -10.33
CA GLU A 177 65.11 66.43 -10.83
C GLU A 177 63.71 66.29 -10.21
N ASP A 178 63.18 65.08 -10.12
CA ASP A 178 61.89 64.80 -9.45
C ASP A 178 61.95 65.16 -7.94
N LEU A 179 63.05 64.83 -7.26
CA LEU A 179 63.26 65.24 -5.86
C LEU A 179 63.31 66.76 -5.70
N THR A 180 63.93 67.46 -6.66
CA THR A 180 63.95 68.94 -6.67
C THR A 180 62.53 69.50 -6.76
N HIS A 181 61.71 68.96 -7.68
CA HIS A 181 60.32 69.39 -7.84
C HIS A 181 59.40 69.08 -6.66
N LEU A 182 59.71 68.04 -5.87
CA LEU A 182 58.99 67.73 -4.63
C LEU A 182 59.39 68.66 -3.48
N VAL A 183 60.68 69.01 -3.37
CA VAL A 183 61.20 69.95 -2.34
C VAL A 183 60.80 71.39 -2.61
N GLU A 184 60.69 71.81 -3.87
CA GLU A 184 60.24 73.16 -4.26
C GLU A 184 58.72 73.36 -4.15
N ALA A 185 57.95 72.26 -4.01
CA ALA A 185 56.50 72.33 -3.87
C ALA A 185 56.12 72.98 -2.54
N SER A 186 55.02 73.75 -2.51
CA SER A 186 54.55 74.35 -1.26
C SER A 186 54.10 73.28 -0.26
N ALA A 187 54.17 73.56 1.05
CA ALA A 187 53.73 72.62 2.10
C ALA A 187 52.29 72.10 1.89
N HIS A 188 51.41 72.92 1.31
CA HIS A 188 50.05 72.49 0.93
C HIS A 188 50.05 71.50 -0.23
N GLU A 189 50.87 71.73 -1.27
CA GLU A 189 51.02 70.83 -2.42
C GLU A 189 51.67 69.50 -2.02
N GLN A 190 52.65 69.52 -1.13
CA GLN A 190 53.29 68.30 -0.60
C GLN A 190 52.31 67.45 0.21
N SER A 191 51.53 68.07 1.10
CA SER A 191 50.53 67.38 1.92
C SER A 191 49.42 66.77 1.05
N LEU A 192 48.87 67.56 0.11
CA LEU A 192 47.83 67.10 -0.82
C LEU A 192 48.36 66.00 -1.77
N GLY A 193 49.59 66.16 -2.27
CA GLY A 193 50.25 65.17 -3.13
C GLY A 193 50.49 63.84 -2.43
N LYS A 194 50.96 63.89 -1.17
CA LYS A 194 51.11 62.71 -0.30
C LYS A 194 49.79 61.98 -0.11
N GLU A 195 48.74 62.68 0.32
CA GLU A 195 47.41 62.11 0.60
C GLU A 195 46.79 61.48 -0.65
N LEU A 196 46.82 62.18 -1.79
CA LEU A 196 46.27 61.66 -3.05
C LEU A 196 47.02 60.43 -3.56
N LEU A 197 48.36 60.46 -3.50
CA LEU A 197 49.19 59.36 -3.96
C LEU A 197 49.01 58.12 -3.06
N THR A 198 49.13 58.28 -1.74
CA THR A 198 48.97 57.16 -0.80
C THR A 198 47.57 56.56 -0.82
N THR A 199 46.53 57.38 -0.89
CA THR A 199 45.14 56.86 -0.99
C THR A 199 44.93 56.12 -2.31
N SER A 200 45.35 56.70 -3.43
CA SER A 200 45.18 56.08 -4.74
C SER A 200 45.99 54.78 -4.88
N LEU A 201 47.19 54.75 -4.31
CA LEU A 201 48.06 53.58 -4.27
C LEU A 201 47.48 52.48 -3.39
N TYR A 202 46.95 52.83 -2.21
CA TYR A 202 46.28 51.87 -1.33
C TYR A 202 45.05 51.26 -2.00
N ASP A 203 44.19 52.06 -2.63
CA ASP A 203 43.01 51.55 -3.34
C ASP A 203 43.39 50.50 -4.38
N VAL A 204 44.36 50.83 -5.24
CA VAL A 204 44.77 49.98 -6.37
C VAL A 204 45.49 48.72 -5.89
N LEU A 205 46.37 48.82 -4.89
CA LEU A 205 47.06 47.65 -4.35
C LEU A 205 46.14 46.79 -3.48
N ASN A 206 45.15 47.36 -2.79
CA ASN A 206 44.21 46.58 -1.98
C ASN A 206 43.19 45.79 -2.83
N GLU A 207 42.87 46.26 -4.03
CA GLU A 207 42.12 45.48 -5.03
C GLU A 207 42.94 44.28 -5.57
N GLY A 208 44.26 44.38 -5.52
CA GLY A 208 45.19 43.33 -5.93
C GLY A 208 45.63 43.48 -7.38
N VAL A 209 46.90 43.82 -7.58
CA VAL A 209 47.51 44.00 -8.90
C VAL A 209 48.24 42.72 -9.30
N ARG A 210 47.85 42.11 -10.43
CA ARG A 210 48.56 40.99 -11.04
C ARG A 210 49.68 41.49 -11.93
N THR A 211 50.66 40.63 -12.22
CA THR A 211 51.80 40.96 -13.10
C THR A 211 51.35 41.48 -14.48
N GLU A 212 50.27 40.95 -15.03
CA GLU A 212 49.68 41.38 -16.32
C GLU A 212 48.95 42.74 -16.25
N ASP A 213 48.47 43.13 -15.05
CA ASP A 213 47.67 44.32 -14.81
C ASP A 213 48.50 45.51 -14.30
N VAL A 214 49.79 45.33 -14.00
CA VAL A 214 50.66 46.37 -13.42
C VAL A 214 50.63 47.66 -14.23
N GLN A 215 50.65 47.59 -15.56
CA GLN A 215 50.64 48.79 -16.39
C GLN A 215 49.29 49.53 -16.34
N ALA A 216 48.18 48.78 -16.27
CA ALA A 216 46.84 49.35 -16.12
C ALA A 216 46.69 50.00 -14.74
N ALA A 217 47.18 49.35 -13.70
CA ALA A 217 47.22 49.85 -12.32
C ALA A 217 48.03 51.16 -12.22
N LYS A 218 49.22 51.22 -12.83
CA LYS A 218 50.04 52.45 -12.92
C LYS A 218 49.27 53.59 -13.57
N ASN A 219 48.65 53.32 -14.71
CA ASN A 219 47.86 54.33 -15.43
C ASN A 219 46.66 54.83 -14.60
N SER A 220 46.01 53.96 -13.83
CA SER A 220 44.88 54.32 -12.95
C SER A 220 45.32 55.31 -11.86
N VAL A 221 46.44 55.04 -11.17
CA VAL A 221 46.99 55.94 -10.15
C VAL A 221 47.42 57.28 -10.78
N ILE A 222 48.14 57.25 -11.89
CA ILE A 222 48.60 58.46 -12.60
C ILE A 222 47.43 59.30 -13.10
N GLN A 223 46.36 58.66 -13.60
CA GLN A 223 45.16 59.37 -14.04
C GLN A 223 44.48 60.12 -12.89
N LYS A 224 44.38 59.51 -11.70
CA LYS A 224 43.86 60.19 -10.49
C LYS A 224 44.71 61.41 -10.12
N LEU A 225 46.04 61.35 -10.30
CA LEU A 225 46.95 62.47 -10.04
C LEU A 225 46.84 63.61 -11.06
N ARG A 226 46.59 63.31 -12.35
CA ARG A 226 46.48 64.32 -13.42
C ARG A 226 45.35 65.33 -13.20
N TYR A 227 44.23 64.89 -12.63
CA TYR A 227 43.07 65.74 -12.36
C TYR A 227 43.17 66.51 -11.03
N SER A 228 44.30 66.44 -10.32
CA SER A 228 44.53 67.20 -9.09
C SER A 228 44.87 68.68 -9.36
N SER A 229 44.72 69.52 -8.32
CA SER A 229 45.05 70.95 -8.34
C SER A 229 46.53 71.26 -8.12
N VAL A 230 47.40 70.24 -8.17
CA VAL A 230 48.85 70.36 -7.98
C VAL A 230 49.52 70.90 -9.26
N LYS A 231 50.63 71.63 -9.13
CA LYS A 231 51.44 72.11 -10.27
C LYS A 231 51.95 70.96 -11.14
N GLU A 232 52.17 71.25 -12.42
CA GLU A 232 52.60 70.24 -13.40
C GLU A 232 53.95 69.59 -13.06
N SER A 233 54.93 70.37 -12.60
CA SER A 233 56.24 69.86 -12.17
C SER A 233 56.15 68.88 -11.01
N THR A 234 55.25 69.13 -10.06
CA THR A 234 55.00 68.24 -8.94
C THR A 234 54.16 67.03 -9.35
N LYS A 235 53.25 67.16 -10.33
CA LYS A 235 52.51 66.02 -10.91
C LYS A 235 53.43 65.02 -11.61
N ASP A 236 54.43 65.51 -12.33
CA ASP A 236 55.41 64.67 -13.01
C ASP A 236 56.22 63.85 -11.99
N ALA A 237 56.72 64.51 -10.94
CA ALA A 237 57.43 63.84 -9.85
C ALA A 237 56.56 62.82 -9.09
N LEU A 238 55.28 63.15 -8.82
CA LEU A 238 54.32 62.21 -8.23
C LEU A 238 53.98 61.03 -9.15
N SER A 239 54.01 61.24 -10.47
CA SER A 239 53.76 60.18 -11.46
C SER A 239 54.96 59.22 -11.58
N SER A 240 56.18 59.73 -11.47
CA SER A 240 57.41 58.92 -11.33
C SER A 240 57.36 58.06 -10.06
N LEU A 241 57.00 58.68 -8.92
CA LEU A 241 56.78 57.98 -7.65
C LEU A 241 55.68 56.90 -7.74
N ALA A 242 54.54 57.20 -8.35
CA ALA A 242 53.46 56.25 -8.57
C ALA A 242 53.92 55.07 -9.45
N SER A 243 54.71 55.35 -10.49
CA SER A 243 55.24 54.33 -11.41
C SER A 243 56.22 53.37 -10.74
N PHE A 244 56.95 53.86 -9.72
CA PHE A 244 57.81 53.05 -8.86
C PHE A 244 57.01 52.25 -7.82
N ALA A 245 56.03 52.88 -7.18
CA ALA A 245 55.33 52.30 -6.05
C ALA A 245 54.29 51.23 -6.44
N VAL A 246 53.72 51.30 -7.64
CA VAL A 246 52.79 50.28 -8.14
C VAL A 246 53.57 49.06 -8.66
N VAL A 247 53.44 47.94 -7.94
CA VAL A 247 53.97 46.62 -8.31
C VAL A 247 52.88 45.56 -8.22
N ASP A 248 53.16 44.36 -8.73
CA ASP A 248 52.28 43.22 -8.52
C ASP A 248 52.31 42.75 -7.07
N ASN A 249 51.13 42.57 -6.51
CA ASN A 249 50.94 42.09 -5.14
C ASN A 249 49.83 41.04 -5.03
N SER A 250 49.22 40.62 -6.16
CA SER A 250 48.20 39.60 -6.23
C SER A 250 48.76 38.33 -6.88
N PHE A 251 48.98 37.29 -6.07
CA PHE A 251 49.63 36.06 -6.52
C PHE A 251 48.67 34.87 -6.52
N TYR A 252 48.85 33.96 -7.48
CA TYR A 252 48.01 32.77 -7.61
C TYR A 252 48.00 31.93 -6.32
N ALA A 253 46.80 31.63 -5.83
CA ALA A 253 46.56 30.85 -4.63
C ALA A 253 46.07 29.45 -5.02
N ALA A 254 47.01 28.52 -5.21
CA ALA A 254 46.71 27.14 -5.58
C ALA A 254 45.72 26.47 -4.61
N ASP A 255 45.92 26.64 -3.30
CA ASP A 255 45.07 26.02 -2.28
C ASP A 255 43.62 26.55 -2.32
N ARG A 256 43.44 27.87 -2.47
CA ARG A 256 42.11 28.49 -2.56
C ARG A 256 41.39 28.13 -3.85
N THR A 257 42.15 27.98 -4.94
CA THR A 257 41.61 27.54 -6.24
C THR A 257 41.19 26.07 -6.17
N MET A 258 42.03 25.19 -5.60
CA MET A 258 41.70 23.78 -5.40
C MET A 258 40.51 23.59 -4.45
N GLU A 259 40.42 24.39 -3.39
CA GLU A 259 39.29 24.37 -2.47
C GLU A 259 37.99 24.82 -3.17
N ALA A 260 38.05 25.90 -3.97
CA ALA A 260 36.92 26.35 -4.78
C ALA A 260 36.49 25.30 -5.82
N GLN A 261 37.43 24.64 -6.49
CA GLN A 261 37.15 23.53 -7.41
C GLN A 261 36.49 22.34 -6.69
N LYS A 262 36.97 21.99 -5.49
CA LYS A 262 36.39 20.91 -4.69
C LYS A 262 34.96 21.26 -4.23
N GLN A 263 34.72 22.51 -3.83
CA GLN A 263 33.37 22.97 -3.50
C GLN A 263 32.46 22.94 -4.73
N ALA A 264 32.95 23.34 -5.90
CA ALA A 264 32.19 23.26 -7.14
C ALA A 264 31.79 21.81 -7.48
N ILE A 265 32.69 20.83 -7.34
CA ILE A 265 32.38 19.40 -7.51
C ILE A 265 31.30 18.94 -6.54
N ASN A 266 31.42 19.30 -5.26
CA ASN A 266 30.48 18.88 -4.22
C ASN A 266 29.09 19.48 -4.40
N ASN A 267 28.99 20.63 -5.08
CA ASN A 267 27.74 21.31 -5.37
C ASN A 267 27.04 20.79 -6.64
N VAL A 268 27.66 19.88 -7.40
CA VAL A 268 27.02 19.23 -8.54
C VAL A 268 26.14 18.08 -8.03
N ASP A 269 24.83 18.28 -8.13
CA ASP A 269 23.86 17.21 -7.87
C ASP A 269 24.03 16.07 -8.89
N PRO A 270 23.93 14.80 -8.45
CA PRO A 270 23.99 13.67 -9.36
C PRO A 270 22.81 13.68 -10.33
N VAL A 271 23.11 13.41 -11.60
CA VAL A 271 22.09 13.28 -12.65
C VAL A 271 21.46 11.90 -12.51
N LEU A 272 20.18 11.86 -12.16
CA LEU A 272 19.43 10.61 -11.95
C LEU A 272 18.47 10.35 -13.12
N ILE A 273 18.56 9.16 -13.70
CA ILE A 273 17.49 8.61 -14.56
C ILE A 273 16.46 8.00 -13.63
N ARG A 274 15.22 8.50 -13.65
CA ARG A 274 14.16 8.08 -12.71
C ARG A 274 13.34 6.92 -13.26
N ALA A 275 12.88 6.02 -12.39
CA ALA A 275 11.92 4.99 -12.78
C ALA A 275 10.65 5.62 -13.39
N GLY A 276 10.22 5.10 -14.55
CA GLY A 276 9.09 5.59 -15.34
C GLY A 276 9.42 6.72 -16.34
N GLU A 277 10.63 7.30 -16.27
CA GLU A 277 11.12 8.32 -17.21
C GLU A 277 11.23 7.75 -18.62
N VAL A 278 10.84 8.52 -19.64
CA VAL A 278 10.93 8.09 -21.05
C VAL A 278 12.37 8.28 -21.52
N ILE A 279 13.05 7.17 -21.84
CA ILE A 279 14.42 7.19 -22.38
C ILE A 279 14.37 7.45 -23.89
N VAL A 280 13.46 6.78 -24.61
CA VAL A 280 13.29 6.96 -26.06
C VAL A 280 11.83 6.83 -26.45
N ARG A 281 11.36 7.69 -27.37
CA ARG A 281 10.00 7.64 -27.91
C ARG A 281 9.94 6.75 -29.16
N GLU A 282 8.77 6.17 -29.41
CA GLU A 282 8.51 5.46 -30.66
C GLU A 282 8.87 6.32 -31.89
N GLY A 283 9.63 5.74 -32.81
CA GLY A 283 10.11 6.39 -34.03
C GLY A 283 11.35 7.29 -33.86
N GLN A 284 11.82 7.53 -32.64
CA GLN A 284 13.04 8.29 -32.38
C GLN A 284 14.28 7.45 -32.70
N THR A 285 15.31 8.08 -33.28
CA THR A 285 16.59 7.44 -33.54
C THR A 285 17.39 7.26 -32.26
N ILE A 286 17.89 6.05 -32.03
CA ILE A 286 18.71 5.68 -30.87
C ILE A 286 20.12 6.23 -31.07
N THR A 287 20.42 7.34 -30.42
CA THR A 287 21.79 7.91 -30.40
C THR A 287 22.71 7.07 -29.51
N ASN A 288 24.00 7.37 -29.53
CA ASN A 288 24.94 6.72 -28.62
C ASN A 288 24.60 7.00 -27.14
N GLU A 289 24.17 8.22 -26.81
CA GLU A 289 23.77 8.55 -25.43
C GLU A 289 22.56 7.71 -25.00
N ILE A 290 21.51 7.65 -25.84
CA ILE A 290 20.30 6.86 -25.57
C ILE A 290 20.65 5.37 -25.42
N TYR A 291 21.53 4.85 -26.27
CA TYR A 291 21.98 3.45 -26.18
C TYR A 291 22.67 3.16 -24.85
N GLU A 292 23.58 4.04 -24.41
CA GLU A 292 24.26 3.89 -23.12
C GLU A 292 23.30 4.03 -21.93
N GLU A 293 22.27 4.89 -22.02
CA GLU A 293 21.22 4.97 -21.00
C GLU A 293 20.42 3.67 -20.92
N LEU A 294 20.04 3.09 -22.07
CA LEU A 294 19.34 1.80 -22.15
C LEU A 294 20.18 0.64 -21.59
N GLU A 295 21.50 0.66 -21.81
CA GLU A 295 22.46 -0.27 -21.22
C GLU A 295 22.53 -0.10 -19.70
N LEU A 296 22.66 1.13 -19.22
CA LEU A 296 22.74 1.47 -17.80
C LEU A 296 21.51 1.00 -17.01
N VAL A 297 20.31 1.11 -17.60
CA VAL A 297 19.06 0.67 -16.96
C VAL A 297 18.74 -0.82 -17.19
N GLY A 298 19.63 -1.56 -17.88
CA GLY A 298 19.52 -3.00 -18.10
C GLY A 298 18.40 -3.42 -19.05
N LEU A 299 18.09 -2.60 -20.06
CA LEU A 299 17.03 -2.88 -21.04
C LEU A 299 17.54 -3.55 -22.33
N LEU A 300 18.86 -3.70 -22.49
CA LEU A 300 19.46 -4.43 -23.61
C LEU A 300 19.46 -5.95 -23.34
N ASN A 301 19.37 -6.75 -24.40
CA ASN A 301 19.17 -8.21 -24.34
C ASN A 301 20.20 -9.01 -23.52
N GLU A 302 21.38 -8.48 -23.29
CA GLU A 302 22.45 -9.19 -22.57
C GLU A 302 22.26 -9.20 -21.04
N ASP A 303 21.36 -8.36 -20.49
CA ASP A 303 21.22 -8.12 -19.03
C ASP A 303 19.85 -8.50 -18.44
N ARG A 304 19.23 -9.60 -18.89
CA ARG A 304 17.94 -10.05 -18.32
C ARG A 304 18.02 -10.29 -16.81
N ASN A 305 17.43 -9.38 -16.04
CA ASN A 305 17.30 -9.51 -14.59
C ASN A 305 16.22 -10.54 -14.22
N ILE A 306 16.64 -11.71 -13.73
CA ILE A 306 15.73 -12.80 -13.31
C ILE A 306 15.18 -12.64 -11.88
N TYR A 307 15.74 -11.74 -11.06
CA TYR A 307 15.36 -11.60 -9.66
C TYR A 307 13.89 -11.24 -9.44
N PRO A 308 13.25 -10.34 -10.23
CA PRO A 308 11.82 -10.07 -10.11
C PRO A 308 10.97 -11.33 -10.30
N VAL A 309 11.34 -12.19 -11.25
CA VAL A 309 10.64 -13.47 -11.52
C VAL A 309 10.79 -14.45 -10.35
N ILE A 310 11.98 -14.52 -9.74
CA ILE A 310 12.22 -15.32 -8.54
C ILE A 310 11.40 -14.78 -7.37
N GLY A 311 11.34 -13.45 -7.18
CA GLY A 311 10.52 -12.80 -6.17
C GLY A 311 9.04 -13.12 -6.33
N LEU A 312 8.53 -13.05 -7.56
CA LEU A 312 7.16 -13.46 -7.87
C LEU A 312 6.92 -14.93 -7.56
N PHE A 313 7.85 -15.83 -7.90
CA PHE A 313 7.74 -17.25 -7.58
C PHE A 313 7.63 -17.49 -6.07
N ILE A 314 8.51 -16.87 -5.28
CA ILE A 314 8.49 -16.98 -3.81
C ILE A 314 7.15 -16.47 -3.24
N LEU A 315 6.66 -15.34 -3.75
CA LEU A 315 5.37 -14.78 -3.34
C LEU A 315 4.22 -15.75 -3.64
N ILE A 316 4.14 -16.29 -4.86
CA ILE A 316 3.10 -17.25 -5.24
C ILE A 316 3.16 -18.51 -4.37
N VAL A 317 4.36 -19.02 -4.06
CA VAL A 317 4.52 -20.17 -3.14
C VAL A 317 4.00 -19.84 -1.74
N LEU A 318 4.31 -18.65 -1.22
CA LEU A 318 3.81 -18.19 0.08
C LEU A 318 2.27 -18.11 0.10
N LEU A 319 1.67 -17.50 -0.92
CA LEU A 319 0.21 -17.38 -1.06
C LEU A 319 -0.46 -18.75 -1.17
N CYS A 320 0.12 -19.68 -1.94
CA CYS A 320 -0.34 -21.06 -2.03
C CYS A 320 -0.28 -21.78 -0.68
N GLY A 321 0.78 -21.57 0.10
CA GLY A 321 0.92 -22.11 1.46
C GLY A 321 -0.22 -21.65 2.39
N ILE A 322 -0.57 -20.36 2.35
CA ILE A 322 -1.69 -19.80 3.11
C ILE A 322 -3.02 -20.45 2.69
N MET A 323 -3.28 -20.57 1.39
CA MET A 323 -4.51 -21.20 0.90
C MET A 323 -4.63 -22.67 1.29
N VAL A 324 -3.54 -23.44 1.16
CA VAL A 324 -3.49 -24.86 1.53
C VAL A 324 -3.74 -25.02 3.04
N TYR A 325 -3.15 -24.15 3.86
CA TYR A 325 -3.37 -24.15 5.30
C TYR A 325 -4.84 -23.89 5.66
N GLU A 326 -5.44 -22.84 5.09
CA GLU A 326 -6.82 -22.45 5.42
C GLU A 326 -7.85 -23.49 4.98
N LEU A 327 -7.74 -24.01 3.75
CA LEU A 327 -8.61 -25.10 3.28
C LEU A 327 -8.40 -26.39 4.08
N GLY A 328 -7.18 -26.66 4.53
CA GLY A 328 -6.86 -27.81 5.37
C GLY A 328 -7.42 -27.73 6.79
N VAL A 329 -7.44 -26.53 7.38
CA VAL A 329 -8.04 -26.28 8.71
C VAL A 329 -9.56 -26.44 8.67
N GLN A 330 -10.24 -25.95 7.64
CA GLN A 330 -11.69 -26.09 7.53
C GLN A 330 -12.13 -27.54 7.29
N ASN A 331 -11.39 -28.28 6.45
CA ASN A 331 -11.68 -29.68 6.17
C ASN A 331 -11.26 -30.67 7.28
N LYS A 332 -10.65 -30.20 8.38
CA LYS A 332 -10.35 -31.06 9.54
C LYS A 332 -11.61 -31.58 10.24
N PHE A 333 -12.74 -30.88 10.11
CA PHE A 333 -13.98 -31.19 10.83
C PHE A 333 -15.16 -31.61 9.94
N LYS A 334 -15.05 -31.51 8.60
CA LYS A 334 -16.09 -31.89 7.63
C LYS A 334 -15.53 -32.79 6.51
N SER A 335 -16.38 -33.54 5.81
CA SER A 335 -16.01 -34.21 4.57
C SER A 335 -15.59 -33.18 3.52
N VAL A 336 -14.58 -33.51 2.70
CA VAL A 336 -14.12 -32.62 1.63
C VAL A 336 -15.22 -32.53 0.57
N ASP A 337 -15.91 -31.40 0.51
CA ASP A 337 -16.83 -31.11 -0.58
C ASP A 337 -16.01 -30.68 -1.81
N THR A 338 -15.96 -31.57 -2.81
CA THR A 338 -15.21 -31.32 -4.05
C THR A 338 -15.83 -30.15 -4.84
N GLY A 339 -17.15 -29.93 -4.71
CA GLY A 339 -17.85 -28.80 -5.30
C GLY A 339 -17.41 -27.47 -4.71
N GLN A 340 -17.24 -27.40 -3.38
CA GLN A 340 -16.72 -26.20 -2.70
C GLN A 340 -15.27 -25.90 -3.08
N ILE A 341 -14.40 -26.91 -3.18
CA ILE A 341 -13.02 -26.72 -3.66
C ILE A 341 -13.00 -26.24 -5.11
N ALA A 342 -13.79 -26.87 -5.99
CA ALA A 342 -13.87 -26.45 -7.40
C ALA A 342 -14.38 -25.01 -7.53
N SER A 343 -15.42 -24.65 -6.76
CA SER A 343 -15.93 -23.28 -6.70
C SER A 343 -14.88 -22.30 -6.21
N PHE A 344 -14.14 -22.64 -5.15
CA PHE A 344 -13.02 -21.84 -4.66
C PHE A 344 -12.00 -21.58 -5.76
N LEU A 345 -11.52 -22.60 -6.46
CA LEU A 345 -10.51 -22.45 -7.52
C LEU A 345 -11.01 -21.58 -8.67
N ILE A 346 -12.23 -21.81 -9.13
CA ILE A 346 -12.81 -21.11 -10.27
C ILE A 346 -13.09 -19.64 -9.93
N ILE A 347 -13.68 -19.36 -8.76
CA ILE A 347 -13.91 -18.00 -8.29
C ILE A 347 -12.58 -17.26 -8.15
N SER A 348 -11.57 -17.94 -7.60
CA SER A 348 -10.24 -17.36 -7.40
C SER A 348 -9.52 -17.03 -8.71
N ALA A 349 -9.51 -17.98 -9.65
CA ALA A 349 -8.96 -17.75 -10.99
C ALA A 349 -9.73 -16.65 -11.73
N LEU A 350 -11.07 -16.66 -11.67
CA LEU A 350 -11.90 -15.68 -12.34
C LEU A 350 -11.72 -14.27 -11.78
N THR A 351 -11.59 -14.11 -10.46
CA THR A 351 -11.39 -12.80 -9.84
C THR A 351 -10.11 -12.15 -10.34
N VAL A 352 -9.01 -12.90 -10.36
CA VAL A 352 -7.71 -12.42 -10.87
C VAL A 352 -7.75 -12.23 -12.40
N LEU A 353 -8.49 -13.07 -13.13
CA LEU A 353 -8.69 -12.89 -14.57
C LEU A 353 -9.45 -11.60 -14.89
N ILE A 354 -10.48 -11.26 -14.11
CA ILE A 354 -11.21 -9.99 -14.23
C ILE A 354 -10.28 -8.81 -13.96
N MET A 355 -9.45 -8.88 -12.91
CA MET A 355 -8.43 -7.86 -12.64
C MET A 355 -7.47 -7.71 -13.82
N LYS A 356 -6.94 -8.81 -14.35
CA LYS A 356 -6.03 -8.81 -15.49
C LYS A 356 -6.69 -8.25 -16.75
N PHE A 357 -7.96 -8.58 -16.99
CA PHE A 357 -8.72 -8.04 -18.12
C PHE A 357 -8.86 -6.52 -18.04
N VAL A 358 -9.18 -5.97 -16.86
CA VAL A 358 -9.25 -4.51 -16.68
C VAL A 358 -7.87 -3.87 -16.85
N SER A 359 -6.82 -4.50 -16.30
CA SER A 359 -5.42 -4.03 -16.39
C SER A 359 -4.93 -3.82 -17.82
N ILE A 360 -5.38 -4.62 -18.79
CA ILE A 360 -5.04 -4.46 -20.23
C ILE A 360 -5.47 -3.10 -20.78
N TYR A 361 -6.52 -2.49 -20.23
CA TYR A 361 -7.02 -1.18 -20.66
C TYR A 361 -6.63 -0.04 -19.70
N THR A 362 -5.98 -0.38 -18.57
CA THR A 362 -5.53 0.60 -17.59
C THR A 362 -4.29 1.32 -18.14
N THR A 363 -4.30 2.64 -18.05
CA THR A 363 -3.15 3.51 -18.33
C THR A 363 -2.78 4.26 -17.05
N PRO A 364 -1.58 4.86 -16.95
CA PRO A 364 -1.19 5.67 -15.79
C PRO A 364 -2.16 6.83 -15.47
N VAL A 365 -2.93 7.29 -16.46
CA VAL A 365 -3.84 8.44 -16.32
C VAL A 365 -5.27 8.04 -15.93
N ASN A 366 -5.77 6.91 -16.43
CA ASN A 366 -7.20 6.58 -16.31
C ASN A 366 -7.58 5.81 -15.03
N GLN A 367 -6.60 5.29 -14.28
CA GLN A 367 -6.79 4.64 -12.98
C GLN A 367 -7.96 3.62 -12.93
N LEU A 368 -8.15 2.83 -13.98
CA LEU A 368 -9.30 1.91 -14.10
C LEU A 368 -9.37 0.80 -13.03
N TYR A 369 -8.36 0.66 -12.17
CA TYR A 369 -8.42 -0.26 -11.03
C TYR A 369 -9.60 0.05 -10.08
N PHE A 370 -10.09 1.30 -10.05
CA PHE A 370 -11.30 1.66 -9.30
C PHE A 370 -12.57 1.01 -9.84
N LEU A 371 -12.62 0.68 -11.13
CA LEU A 371 -13.77 0.09 -11.82
C LEU A 371 -13.89 -1.43 -11.59
N VAL A 372 -12.82 -2.07 -11.11
CA VAL A 372 -12.75 -3.53 -10.97
C VAL A 372 -13.84 -4.03 -10.01
N PRO A 373 -14.70 -4.97 -10.41
CA PRO A 373 -15.71 -5.55 -9.54
C PRO A 373 -15.12 -6.62 -8.60
N ALA A 374 -14.06 -6.25 -7.85
CA ALA A 374 -13.29 -7.20 -7.05
C ALA A 374 -14.10 -7.84 -5.92
N ALA A 375 -15.11 -7.12 -5.39
CA ALA A 375 -15.97 -7.64 -4.34
C ALA A 375 -16.79 -8.87 -4.78
N THR A 376 -16.98 -9.12 -6.09
CA THR A 376 -17.62 -10.36 -6.56
C THR A 376 -16.92 -11.62 -6.02
N GLY A 377 -15.59 -11.64 -6.05
CA GLY A 377 -14.81 -12.79 -5.60
C GLY A 377 -15.02 -13.07 -4.12
N SER A 378 -14.86 -12.05 -3.28
CA SER A 378 -15.01 -12.18 -1.82
C SER A 378 -16.46 -12.48 -1.41
N MET A 379 -17.45 -11.88 -2.07
CA MET A 379 -18.87 -12.15 -1.79
C MET A 379 -19.28 -13.58 -2.15
N LEU A 380 -18.87 -14.09 -3.33
CA LEU A 380 -19.15 -15.48 -3.72
C LEU A 380 -18.48 -16.48 -2.78
N LEU A 381 -17.21 -16.25 -2.41
CA LEU A 381 -16.50 -17.09 -1.45
C LEU A 381 -17.15 -17.07 -0.06
N LYS A 382 -17.68 -15.92 0.38
CA LYS A 382 -18.44 -15.83 1.63
C LYS A 382 -19.71 -16.66 1.59
N VAL A 383 -20.50 -16.56 0.51
CA VAL A 383 -21.80 -17.24 0.39
C VAL A 383 -21.65 -18.75 0.23
N LEU A 384 -20.67 -19.19 -0.57
CA LEU A 384 -20.51 -20.60 -0.95
C LEU A 384 -19.58 -21.38 -0.02
N LEU A 385 -18.71 -20.69 0.72
CA LEU A 385 -17.79 -21.30 1.68
C LEU A 385 -18.00 -20.69 3.07
N HIS A 386 -17.11 -19.79 3.49
CA HIS A 386 -17.09 -19.25 4.84
C HIS A 386 -16.42 -17.87 4.89
N ASP A 387 -16.85 -17.04 5.84
CA ASP A 387 -16.35 -15.67 6.07
C ASP A 387 -14.82 -15.60 6.15
N ARG A 388 -14.20 -16.53 6.89
CA ARG A 388 -12.74 -16.55 7.08
C ARG A 388 -11.98 -16.73 5.75
N ILE A 389 -12.45 -17.60 4.85
CA ILE A 389 -11.84 -17.77 3.52
C ILE A 389 -12.00 -16.49 2.71
N ALA A 390 -13.18 -15.89 2.72
CA ALA A 390 -13.43 -14.65 1.98
C ALA A 390 -12.52 -13.50 2.42
N ILE A 391 -12.27 -13.34 3.72
CA ILE A 391 -11.36 -12.32 4.26
C ILE A 391 -9.92 -12.56 3.79
N ILE A 392 -9.42 -13.79 3.94
CA ILE A 392 -8.04 -14.13 3.58
C ILE A 392 -7.83 -13.96 2.07
N MET A 393 -8.81 -14.40 1.27
CA MET A 393 -8.74 -14.22 -0.17
C MET A 393 -8.80 -12.74 -0.57
N SER A 394 -9.58 -11.89 0.11
CA SER A 394 -9.55 -10.44 -0.12
C SER A 394 -8.13 -9.86 0.01
N VAL A 395 -7.36 -10.31 1.01
CA VAL A 395 -5.96 -9.89 1.21
C VAL A 395 -5.08 -10.40 0.07
N ILE A 396 -5.22 -11.67 -0.32
CA ILE A 396 -4.45 -12.24 -1.43
C ILE A 396 -4.75 -11.52 -2.74
N TYR A 397 -6.02 -11.26 -3.03
CA TYR A 397 -6.45 -10.52 -4.22
C TYR A 397 -5.95 -9.07 -4.21
N ALA A 398 -5.85 -8.42 -3.06
CA ALA A 398 -5.27 -7.09 -2.94
C ALA A 398 -3.76 -7.09 -3.26
N ILE A 399 -3.01 -8.09 -2.77
CA ILE A 399 -1.58 -8.26 -3.09
C ILE A 399 -1.38 -8.55 -4.59
N LEU A 400 -2.20 -9.41 -5.18
CA LEU A 400 -2.14 -9.67 -6.63
C LEU A 400 -2.55 -8.43 -7.43
N GLY A 401 -3.55 -7.69 -6.95
CA GLY A 401 -4.02 -6.44 -7.54
C GLY A 401 -2.94 -5.36 -7.59
N SER A 402 -2.13 -5.21 -6.54
CA SER A 402 -1.03 -4.24 -6.54
C SER A 402 0.06 -4.56 -7.58
N ILE A 403 0.26 -5.84 -7.91
CA ILE A 403 1.16 -6.28 -8.99
C ILE A 403 0.51 -6.06 -10.36
N ILE A 404 -0.77 -6.41 -10.51
CA ILE A 404 -1.49 -6.35 -11.79
C ILE A 404 -1.66 -4.89 -12.28
N PHE A 405 -1.81 -3.94 -11.36
CA PHE A 405 -2.03 -2.52 -11.67
C PHE A 405 -0.76 -1.67 -11.47
N ASN A 406 0.42 -2.19 -11.81
CA ASN A 406 1.73 -1.54 -11.61
C ASN A 406 2.06 -0.35 -12.55
N SER A 407 1.08 0.24 -13.23
CA SER A 407 1.22 1.44 -14.07
C SER A 407 2.38 1.39 -15.09
N GLU A 408 2.61 0.23 -15.72
CA GLU A 408 3.69 -0.01 -16.71
C GLU A 408 5.12 0.09 -16.14
N ILE A 409 5.28 0.22 -14.82
CA ILE A 409 6.60 0.19 -14.17
C ILE A 409 6.86 -1.24 -13.70
N THR A 410 7.64 -1.97 -14.47
CA THR A 410 7.99 -3.37 -14.17
C THR A 410 8.56 -3.51 -12.76
N GLY A 411 7.97 -4.38 -11.94
CA GLY A 411 8.45 -4.66 -10.59
C GLY A 411 8.02 -3.68 -9.49
N ASN A 412 7.29 -2.60 -9.81
CA ASN A 412 6.69 -1.73 -8.80
C ASN A 412 5.34 -2.28 -8.31
N LEU A 413 5.02 -2.08 -7.03
CA LEU A 413 3.73 -2.47 -6.45
C LEU A 413 2.84 -1.23 -6.32
N ASN A 414 1.70 -1.22 -7.00
CA ASN A 414 0.72 -0.16 -6.85
C ASN A 414 -0.07 -0.35 -5.54
N MET A 415 0.42 0.29 -4.48
CA MET A 415 -0.16 0.21 -3.15
C MET A 415 -1.58 0.80 -3.07
N GLU A 416 -1.88 1.85 -3.84
CA GLU A 416 -3.22 2.46 -3.89
C GLU A 416 -4.25 1.49 -4.45
N ALA A 417 -3.91 0.82 -5.57
CA ALA A 417 -4.76 -0.22 -6.14
C ALA A 417 -4.96 -1.37 -5.15
N GLY A 418 -3.89 -1.82 -4.48
CA GLY A 418 -3.97 -2.86 -3.45
C GLY A 418 -4.90 -2.48 -2.29
N ILE A 419 -4.76 -1.28 -1.72
CA ILE A 419 -5.58 -0.79 -0.60
C ILE A 419 -7.05 -0.65 -1.03
N TYR A 420 -7.31 -0.05 -2.19
CA TYR A 420 -8.67 0.10 -2.72
C TYR A 420 -9.35 -1.26 -2.90
N LEU A 421 -8.66 -2.20 -3.56
CA LEU A 421 -9.16 -3.55 -3.77
C LEU A 421 -9.38 -4.27 -2.43
N LEU A 422 -8.52 -4.07 -1.43
CA LEU A 422 -8.73 -4.64 -0.11
C LEU A 422 -10.01 -4.11 0.54
N PHE A 423 -10.21 -2.79 0.57
CA PHE A 423 -11.37 -2.17 1.21
C PHE A 423 -12.69 -2.50 0.51
N THR A 424 -12.72 -2.49 -0.83
CA THR A 424 -13.93 -2.86 -1.58
C THR A 424 -14.35 -4.31 -1.29
N GLN A 425 -13.38 -5.23 -1.24
CA GLN A 425 -13.64 -6.65 -0.99
C GLN A 425 -14.03 -6.92 0.46
N LEU A 426 -13.38 -6.28 1.43
CA LEU A 426 -13.75 -6.37 2.84
C LEU A 426 -15.13 -5.76 3.10
N ALA A 427 -15.48 -4.65 2.45
CA ALA A 427 -16.83 -4.09 2.50
C ALA A 427 -17.86 -5.11 2.02
N GLY A 428 -17.59 -5.82 0.91
CA GLY A 428 -18.46 -6.88 0.42
C GLY A 428 -18.63 -8.02 1.41
N VAL A 429 -17.57 -8.41 2.13
CA VAL A 429 -17.65 -9.43 3.19
C VAL A 429 -18.44 -8.90 4.40
N ILE A 430 -18.17 -7.69 4.87
CA ILE A 430 -18.75 -7.14 6.10
C ILE A 430 -20.23 -6.81 5.92
N PHE A 431 -20.60 -6.09 4.84
CA PHE A 431 -21.97 -5.63 4.64
C PHE A 431 -22.93 -6.71 4.15
N LEU A 432 -22.42 -7.87 3.72
CA LEU A 432 -23.24 -9.04 3.40
C LEU A 432 -23.70 -9.76 4.69
N ILE A 433 -24.50 -9.08 5.50
CA ILE A 433 -25.05 -9.60 6.77
C ILE A 433 -26.42 -10.23 6.48
N ASN A 434 -26.64 -11.45 6.98
CA ASN A 434 -27.85 -12.26 6.79
C ASN A 434 -28.13 -12.62 5.32
N LEU A 435 -27.65 -13.80 4.90
CA LEU A 435 -27.83 -14.42 3.57
C LEU A 435 -29.30 -14.79 3.24
N LYS A 436 -30.27 -14.33 4.03
CA LYS A 436 -31.63 -14.84 3.97
C LYS A 436 -32.41 -14.42 2.72
N ASP A 437 -31.99 -13.35 2.05
CA ASP A 437 -32.66 -12.83 0.85
C ASP A 437 -31.68 -12.26 -0.19
N ARG A 438 -32.07 -12.31 -1.47
CA ARG A 438 -31.34 -11.66 -2.59
C ARG A 438 -31.18 -10.15 -2.38
N THR A 439 -32.07 -9.53 -1.59
CA THR A 439 -31.99 -8.12 -1.21
C THR A 439 -30.77 -7.82 -0.33
N ALA A 440 -30.19 -8.82 0.35
CA ALA A 440 -28.96 -8.66 1.12
C ALA A 440 -27.76 -8.33 0.23
N ILE A 441 -27.67 -8.92 -0.97
CA ILE A 441 -26.60 -8.62 -1.94
C ILE A 441 -26.71 -7.17 -2.44
N LEU A 442 -27.93 -6.68 -2.66
CA LEU A 442 -28.18 -5.28 -3.04
C LEU A 442 -27.82 -4.31 -1.90
N LYS A 443 -28.18 -4.62 -0.66
CA LYS A 443 -27.81 -3.82 0.52
C LYS A 443 -26.30 -3.77 0.74
N ALA A 444 -25.61 -4.90 0.53
CA ALA A 444 -24.16 -4.96 0.56
C ALA A 444 -23.54 -4.03 -0.50
N GLY A 445 -24.14 -3.96 -1.70
CA GLY A 445 -23.76 -3.03 -2.76
C GLY A 445 -23.72 -1.57 -2.31
N SER A 446 -24.73 -1.10 -1.58
CA SER A 446 -24.73 0.26 -1.03
C SER A 446 -23.57 0.49 -0.05
N GLY A 447 -23.25 -0.49 0.79
CA GLY A 447 -22.11 -0.44 1.70
C GLY A 447 -20.77 -0.39 0.97
N ILE A 448 -20.60 -1.22 -0.06
CA ILE A 448 -19.41 -1.22 -0.93
C ILE A 448 -19.26 0.16 -1.61
N THR A 449 -20.33 0.71 -2.16
CA THR A 449 -20.32 2.04 -2.79
C THR A 449 -19.82 3.13 -1.85
N ILE A 450 -20.33 3.16 -0.61
CA ILE A 450 -19.88 4.14 0.39
C ILE A 450 -18.39 4.00 0.67
N VAL A 451 -17.91 2.76 0.88
CA VAL A 451 -16.48 2.50 1.13
C VAL A 451 -15.62 2.88 -0.06
N ASN A 452 -16.06 2.57 -1.28
CA ASN A 452 -15.32 2.93 -2.50
C ASN A 452 -15.20 4.46 -2.64
N ILE A 453 -16.29 5.20 -2.45
CA ILE A 453 -16.28 6.68 -2.50
C ILE A 453 -15.36 7.24 -1.42
N LEU A 454 -15.48 6.76 -0.17
CA LEU A 454 -14.61 7.23 0.92
C LEU A 454 -13.13 6.94 0.64
N THR A 455 -12.82 5.78 0.07
CA THR A 455 -11.44 5.42 -0.26
C THR A 455 -10.88 6.30 -1.38
N VAL A 456 -11.67 6.59 -2.42
CA VAL A 456 -11.31 7.54 -3.48
C VAL A 456 -11.05 8.93 -2.87
N LEU A 457 -11.96 9.43 -2.02
CA LEU A 457 -11.77 10.72 -1.36
C LEU A 457 -10.53 10.76 -0.48
N ILE A 458 -10.21 9.67 0.23
CA ILE A 458 -8.97 9.57 1.03
C ILE A 458 -7.74 9.73 0.12
N PHE A 459 -7.67 9.04 -1.02
CA PHE A 459 -6.53 9.15 -1.92
C PHE A 459 -6.42 10.54 -2.54
N LEU A 460 -7.54 11.12 -3.00
CA LEU A 460 -7.54 12.46 -3.60
C LEU A 460 -7.17 13.56 -2.59
N PHE A 461 -7.58 13.44 -1.32
CA PHE A 461 -7.28 14.44 -0.29
C PHE A 461 -5.90 14.27 0.35
N LEU A 462 -5.32 13.06 0.30
CA LEU A 462 -3.94 12.83 0.76
C LEU A 462 -2.91 13.14 -0.32
N SER A 463 -3.30 13.17 -1.60
CA SER A 463 -2.42 13.52 -2.70
C SER A 463 -2.16 15.04 -2.75
N PHE A 464 -0.93 15.40 -3.12
CA PHE A 464 -0.51 16.80 -3.30
C PHE A 464 -0.96 17.37 -4.67
N GLU A 465 -1.52 16.54 -5.55
CA GLU A 465 -1.99 16.96 -6.86
C GLU A 465 -3.25 17.82 -6.78
N LYS A 466 -3.38 18.76 -7.73
CA LYS A 466 -4.60 19.58 -7.86
C LYS A 466 -5.65 18.79 -8.64
N TYR A 467 -6.54 18.11 -7.94
CA TYR A 467 -7.72 17.49 -8.57
C TYR A 467 -8.84 18.50 -8.80
N THR A 468 -9.51 18.34 -9.94
CA THR A 468 -10.74 19.05 -10.24
C THR A 468 -11.95 18.31 -9.68
N ILE A 469 -13.10 18.99 -9.59
CA ILE A 469 -14.35 18.32 -9.18
C ILE A 469 -14.78 17.24 -10.19
N TYR A 470 -14.36 17.37 -11.44
CA TYR A 470 -14.59 16.36 -12.47
C TYR A 470 -13.85 15.06 -12.13
N ASP A 471 -12.59 15.13 -11.68
CA ASP A 471 -11.80 13.95 -11.30
C ASP A 471 -12.43 13.21 -10.12
N VAL A 472 -12.88 13.97 -9.10
CA VAL A 472 -13.60 13.40 -7.94
C VAL A 472 -14.84 12.64 -8.39
N LEU A 473 -15.65 13.23 -9.27
CA LEU A 473 -16.88 12.62 -9.78
C LEU A 473 -16.59 11.41 -10.67
N LEU A 474 -15.58 11.48 -11.52
CA LEU A 474 -15.19 10.40 -12.43
C LEU A 474 -14.70 9.17 -11.67
N LEU A 475 -13.73 9.34 -10.76
CA LEU A 475 -13.13 8.25 -10.00
C LEU A 475 -14.12 7.65 -8.99
N SER A 476 -14.93 8.50 -8.33
CA SER A 476 -16.05 8.03 -7.51
C SER A 476 -17.09 7.28 -8.35
N GLY A 477 -17.33 7.73 -9.59
CA GLY A 477 -18.17 7.06 -10.58
C GLY A 477 -17.67 5.66 -10.92
N TYR A 478 -16.36 5.48 -11.14
CA TYR A 478 -15.76 4.17 -11.31
C TYR A 478 -16.00 3.27 -10.10
N GLY A 479 -15.83 3.81 -8.88
CA GLY A 479 -16.10 3.07 -7.65
C GLY A 479 -17.55 2.64 -7.49
N ILE A 480 -18.51 3.49 -7.89
CA ILE A 480 -19.95 3.16 -7.90
C ILE A 480 -20.24 2.05 -8.93
N VAL A 481 -19.70 2.18 -10.14
CA VAL A 481 -19.91 1.18 -11.19
C VAL A 481 -19.26 -0.15 -10.81
N GLY A 482 -18.07 -0.14 -10.22
CA GLY A 482 -17.41 -1.34 -9.71
C GLY A 482 -18.21 -2.05 -8.61
N ALA A 483 -18.81 -1.28 -7.68
CA ALA A 483 -19.70 -1.82 -6.66
C ALA A 483 -20.99 -2.43 -7.27
N PHE A 484 -21.62 -1.71 -8.21
CA PHE A 484 -22.81 -2.19 -8.92
C PHE A 484 -22.54 -3.49 -9.70
N LEU A 485 -21.47 -3.51 -10.50
CA LEU A 485 -21.04 -4.70 -11.23
C LEU A 485 -20.74 -5.85 -10.27
N SER A 486 -20.14 -5.57 -9.10
CA SER A 486 -19.86 -6.60 -8.11
C SER A 486 -21.13 -7.33 -7.65
N CYS A 487 -22.20 -6.58 -7.38
CA CYS A 487 -23.51 -7.12 -7.00
C CYS A 487 -24.17 -7.90 -8.14
N VAL A 488 -24.17 -7.34 -9.36
CA VAL A 488 -24.78 -7.98 -10.53
C VAL A 488 -24.11 -9.31 -10.84
N LEU A 489 -22.77 -9.33 -10.88
CA LEU A 489 -22.00 -10.55 -11.11
C LEU A 489 -22.22 -11.57 -10.00
N THR A 490 -22.21 -11.14 -8.72
CA THR A 490 -22.49 -12.06 -7.60
C THR A 490 -23.87 -12.69 -7.73
N MET A 491 -24.92 -11.91 -8.02
CA MET A 491 -26.28 -12.42 -8.19
C MET A 491 -26.43 -13.34 -9.41
N GLY A 492 -25.76 -13.02 -10.52
CA GLY A 492 -25.83 -13.82 -11.75
C GLY A 492 -25.05 -15.13 -11.65
N MET A 493 -23.90 -15.11 -10.98
CA MET A 493 -23.00 -16.26 -10.88
C MET A 493 -23.37 -17.22 -9.76
N LEU A 494 -23.93 -16.74 -8.65
CA LEU A 494 -24.26 -17.59 -7.50
C LEU A 494 -25.15 -18.81 -7.88
N PRO A 495 -26.26 -18.67 -8.63
CA PRO A 495 -27.07 -19.82 -9.04
C PRO A 495 -26.32 -20.81 -9.92
N VAL A 496 -25.35 -20.34 -10.73
CA VAL A 496 -24.53 -21.19 -11.59
C VAL A 496 -23.61 -22.06 -10.74
N PHE A 497 -22.98 -21.50 -9.72
CA PHE A 497 -22.15 -22.26 -8.79
C PHE A 497 -22.98 -23.27 -7.96
N GLU A 498 -24.12 -22.85 -7.42
CA GLU A 498 -25.04 -23.73 -6.69
C GLU A 498 -25.50 -24.92 -7.55
N ALA A 499 -25.89 -24.67 -8.81
CA ALA A 499 -26.39 -25.70 -9.70
C ALA A 499 -25.28 -26.61 -10.25
N SER A 500 -24.12 -26.05 -10.60
CA SER A 500 -23.02 -26.80 -11.24
C SER A 500 -22.25 -27.65 -10.24
N PHE A 501 -22.10 -27.18 -9.01
CA PHE A 501 -21.32 -27.85 -7.97
C PHE A 501 -22.18 -28.48 -6.86
N GLY A 502 -23.51 -28.35 -6.95
CA GLY A 502 -24.43 -28.94 -5.98
C GLY A 502 -24.30 -28.35 -4.58
N ILE A 503 -23.73 -27.15 -4.45
CA ILE A 503 -23.49 -26.52 -3.14
C ILE A 503 -24.82 -26.06 -2.57
N LEU A 504 -25.18 -26.63 -1.42
CA LEU A 504 -26.35 -26.25 -0.66
C LEU A 504 -26.07 -25.00 0.19
N SER A 505 -26.39 -23.82 -0.36
CA SER A 505 -26.32 -22.56 0.38
C SER A 505 -27.56 -22.35 1.27
N ASP A 506 -27.43 -21.52 2.30
CA ASP A 506 -28.57 -21.09 3.13
C ASP A 506 -29.65 -20.38 2.30
N ALA A 507 -29.23 -19.60 1.29
CA ALA A 507 -30.14 -18.94 0.38
C ALA A 507 -30.97 -19.95 -0.43
N LYS A 508 -30.34 -21.04 -0.89
CA LYS A 508 -31.04 -22.13 -1.58
C LYS A 508 -32.01 -22.85 -0.65
N LEU A 509 -31.61 -23.13 0.59
CA LEU A 509 -32.47 -23.74 1.60
C LEU A 509 -33.72 -22.90 1.88
N LEU A 510 -33.56 -21.58 2.05
CA LEU A 510 -34.67 -20.66 2.27
C LEU A 510 -35.60 -20.53 1.05
N ALA A 511 -35.04 -20.57 -0.16
CA ALA A 511 -35.86 -20.65 -1.37
C ALA A 511 -36.72 -21.93 -1.40
N LEU A 512 -36.16 -23.06 -0.92
CA LEU A 512 -36.85 -24.35 -0.85
C LEU A 512 -37.83 -24.44 0.34
N SER A 513 -37.71 -23.60 1.37
CA SER A 513 -38.68 -23.53 2.47
C SER A 513 -39.95 -22.76 2.11
N SER A 514 -39.97 -22.04 0.98
CA SER A 514 -41.12 -21.25 0.59
C SER A 514 -42.33 -22.13 0.24
N PRO A 515 -43.52 -21.89 0.83
CA PRO A 515 -44.77 -22.60 0.48
C PRO A 515 -45.18 -22.43 -1.00
N THR A 516 -44.63 -21.45 -1.70
CA THR A 516 -44.85 -21.24 -3.14
C THR A 516 -44.08 -22.21 -4.02
N HIS A 517 -43.09 -22.94 -3.47
CA HIS A 517 -42.33 -23.93 -4.21
C HIS A 517 -43.26 -25.07 -4.70
N PRO A 518 -43.18 -25.50 -5.97
CA PRO A 518 -44.16 -26.42 -6.56
C PRO A 518 -44.37 -27.72 -5.77
N LEU A 519 -43.28 -28.31 -5.26
CA LEU A 519 -43.37 -29.56 -4.50
C LEU A 519 -43.95 -29.36 -3.10
N LEU A 520 -43.62 -28.26 -2.42
CA LEU A 520 -44.17 -28.00 -1.08
C LEU A 520 -45.65 -27.64 -1.16
N ARG A 521 -46.03 -26.87 -2.20
CA ARG A 521 -47.43 -26.59 -2.53
C ARG A 521 -48.20 -27.88 -2.84
N LYS A 522 -47.59 -28.83 -3.56
CA LYS A 522 -48.20 -30.14 -3.84
C LYS A 522 -48.54 -30.90 -2.56
N ILE A 523 -47.62 -30.99 -1.59
CA ILE A 523 -47.88 -31.64 -0.29
C ILE A 523 -49.03 -30.92 0.42
N LEU A 524 -48.98 -29.59 0.49
CA LEU A 524 -50.04 -28.78 1.11
C LEU A 524 -51.43 -29.03 0.51
N THR A 525 -51.53 -29.19 -0.81
CA THR A 525 -52.83 -29.34 -1.49
C THR A 525 -53.32 -30.78 -1.59
N GLU A 526 -52.43 -31.76 -1.77
CA GLU A 526 -52.81 -33.17 -2.01
C GLU A 526 -52.76 -34.03 -0.75
N ALA A 527 -51.93 -33.65 0.24
CA ALA A 527 -51.73 -34.40 1.49
C ALA A 527 -51.63 -33.42 2.69
N PRO A 528 -52.69 -32.68 3.03
CA PRO A 528 -52.65 -31.61 4.04
C PRO A 528 -52.31 -32.10 5.45
N GLY A 529 -52.68 -33.33 5.81
CA GLY A 529 -52.31 -33.95 7.08
C GLY A 529 -50.81 -34.23 7.17
N THR A 530 -50.25 -34.77 6.08
CA THR A 530 -48.81 -34.96 5.90
C THR A 530 -48.04 -33.63 5.91
N TYR A 531 -48.61 -32.56 5.33
CA TYR A 531 -48.03 -31.22 5.43
C TYR A 531 -47.91 -30.77 6.88
N HIS A 532 -49.01 -30.89 7.65
CA HIS A 532 -49.02 -30.52 9.07
C HIS A 532 -48.04 -31.33 9.91
N HIS A 533 -47.94 -32.65 9.65
CA HIS A 533 -46.91 -33.52 10.21
C HIS A 533 -45.50 -33.01 9.92
N SER A 534 -45.20 -32.81 8.65
CA SER A 534 -43.88 -32.36 8.19
C SER A 534 -43.46 -31.03 8.81
N VAL A 535 -44.39 -30.10 9.03
CA VAL A 535 -44.09 -28.82 9.71
C VAL A 535 -43.73 -29.01 11.19
N MET A 536 -44.39 -29.93 11.89
CA MET A 536 -44.04 -30.24 13.28
C MET A 536 -42.68 -30.95 13.38
N VAL A 537 -42.44 -31.94 12.52
CA VAL A 537 -41.14 -32.61 12.42
C VAL A 537 -40.03 -31.62 12.09
N ALA A 538 -40.27 -30.64 11.21
CA ALA A 538 -39.31 -29.60 10.86
C ALA A 538 -38.90 -28.76 12.08
N ASN A 539 -39.85 -28.32 12.90
CA ASN A 539 -39.55 -27.54 14.10
C ASN A 539 -38.76 -28.35 15.14
N LEU A 540 -39.13 -29.62 15.35
CA LEU A 540 -38.40 -30.52 16.26
C LEU A 540 -36.97 -30.78 15.76
N SER A 541 -36.81 -31.00 14.46
CA SER A 541 -35.53 -31.32 13.84
C SER A 541 -34.59 -30.12 13.83
N GLU A 542 -35.11 -28.91 13.57
CA GLU A 542 -34.36 -27.65 13.63
C GLU A 542 -33.79 -27.42 15.03
N ALA A 543 -34.66 -27.42 16.05
CA ALA A 543 -34.25 -27.20 17.44
C ALA A 543 -33.23 -28.25 17.92
N SER A 544 -33.43 -29.51 17.54
CA SER A 544 -32.53 -30.61 17.88
C SER A 544 -31.14 -30.48 17.24
N CYS A 545 -31.09 -30.05 15.98
CA CYS A 545 -29.83 -29.81 15.27
C CYS A 545 -29.08 -28.62 15.87
N GLU A 546 -29.76 -27.51 16.14
CA GLU A 546 -29.16 -26.32 16.75
C GLU A 546 -28.57 -26.62 18.13
N ALA A 547 -29.24 -27.42 18.96
CA ALA A 547 -28.78 -27.81 20.30
C ALA A 547 -27.42 -28.55 20.30
N ILE A 548 -27.05 -29.17 19.18
CA ILE A 548 -25.78 -29.89 19.03
C ILE A 548 -24.81 -29.23 18.04
N GLY A 549 -25.17 -28.08 17.46
CA GLY A 549 -24.37 -27.39 16.44
C GLY A 549 -24.36 -28.06 15.07
N ALA A 550 -25.38 -28.88 14.76
CA ALA A 550 -25.65 -29.41 13.42
C ALA A 550 -26.45 -28.40 12.57
N ASN A 551 -26.65 -28.68 11.28
CA ASN A 551 -27.33 -27.73 10.38
C ASN A 551 -28.86 -27.77 10.57
N GLY A 552 -29.39 -26.89 11.43
CA GLY A 552 -30.82 -26.77 11.71
C GLY A 552 -31.67 -26.37 10.50
N LEU A 553 -31.17 -25.45 9.66
CA LEU A 553 -31.90 -25.03 8.46
C LEU A 553 -32.04 -26.17 7.45
N LEU A 554 -30.99 -26.96 7.23
CA LEU A 554 -31.06 -28.17 6.40
C LEU A 554 -32.09 -29.15 6.95
N ALA A 555 -32.04 -29.45 8.25
CA ALA A 555 -32.97 -30.39 8.88
C ALA A 555 -34.43 -29.93 8.76
N ARG A 556 -34.68 -28.63 8.97
CA ARG A 556 -36.00 -28.01 8.80
C ARG A 556 -36.54 -28.19 7.38
N VAL A 557 -35.74 -27.80 6.39
CA VAL A 557 -36.16 -27.85 4.97
C VAL A 557 -36.31 -29.30 4.51
N ALA A 558 -35.40 -30.19 4.90
CA ALA A 558 -35.50 -31.60 4.55
C ALA A 558 -36.74 -32.25 5.16
N ALA A 559 -37.10 -31.91 6.40
CA ALA A 559 -38.33 -32.37 7.03
C ALA A 559 -39.60 -31.90 6.28
N TYR A 560 -39.61 -30.74 5.61
CA TYR A 560 -40.75 -30.37 4.75
C TYR A 560 -40.97 -31.32 3.57
N TYR A 561 -39.93 -32.02 3.13
CA TYR A 561 -39.96 -32.87 1.94
C TYR A 561 -39.84 -34.37 2.24
N HIS A 562 -39.54 -34.77 3.49
CA HIS A 562 -39.25 -36.17 3.83
C HIS A 562 -40.36 -37.13 3.39
N ASP A 563 -41.60 -36.67 3.51
CA ASP A 563 -42.83 -37.40 3.23
C ASP A 563 -43.47 -37.09 1.87
N LEU A 564 -42.76 -36.40 0.96
CA LEU A 564 -43.30 -36.01 -0.35
C LEU A 564 -43.90 -37.20 -1.12
N GLY A 565 -43.35 -38.40 -0.96
CA GLY A 565 -43.86 -39.61 -1.63
C GLY A 565 -45.29 -39.99 -1.26
N LYS A 566 -45.77 -39.59 -0.07
CA LYS A 566 -47.17 -39.83 0.35
C LYS A 566 -48.19 -39.18 -0.59
N THR A 567 -47.79 -38.13 -1.31
CA THR A 567 -48.63 -37.47 -2.34
C THR A 567 -49.00 -38.40 -3.51
N MET A 568 -48.28 -39.50 -3.72
CA MET A 568 -48.62 -40.49 -4.75
C MET A 568 -49.95 -41.20 -4.44
N ARG A 569 -50.22 -41.45 -3.16
CA ARG A 569 -51.39 -42.21 -2.67
C ARG A 569 -51.86 -41.67 -1.30
N PRO A 570 -52.34 -40.41 -1.21
CA PRO A 570 -52.55 -39.74 0.09
C PRO A 570 -53.49 -40.48 1.04
N HIS A 571 -54.57 -41.06 0.51
CA HIS A 571 -55.62 -41.72 1.30
C HIS A 571 -55.17 -43.00 2.04
N TYR A 572 -54.00 -43.55 1.71
CA TYR A 572 -53.43 -44.70 2.44
C TYR A 572 -52.66 -44.28 3.71
N PHE A 573 -52.43 -42.99 3.93
CA PHE A 573 -51.73 -42.50 5.12
C PHE A 573 -52.73 -41.90 6.10
N ILE A 574 -52.72 -42.37 7.35
CA ILE A 574 -53.76 -42.11 8.37
C ILE A 574 -53.97 -40.62 8.62
N GLU A 575 -52.90 -39.82 8.58
CA GLU A 575 -52.96 -38.38 8.79
C GLU A 575 -53.79 -37.64 7.73
N ASN A 576 -54.03 -38.24 6.56
CA ASN A 576 -54.83 -37.67 5.48
C ASN A 576 -56.25 -38.28 5.37
N GLN A 577 -56.61 -39.22 6.25
CA GLN A 577 -57.91 -39.89 6.22
C GLN A 577 -58.96 -39.07 7.01
N MET A 578 -59.56 -38.06 6.36
CA MET A 578 -60.63 -37.27 6.96
C MET A 578 -62.02 -37.82 6.58
N GLY A 579 -62.70 -38.48 7.53
CA GLY A 579 -64.09 -38.91 7.36
C GLY A 579 -64.29 -40.12 6.43
N ILE A 580 -63.22 -40.87 6.12
CA ILE A 580 -63.25 -42.08 5.30
C ILE A 580 -62.87 -43.32 6.13
N LYS A 581 -63.34 -44.51 5.72
CA LYS A 581 -62.85 -45.77 6.27
C LYS A 581 -61.39 -45.99 5.83
N ASN A 582 -60.59 -46.60 6.70
CA ASN A 582 -59.19 -46.86 6.42
C ASN A 582 -59.07 -47.88 5.26
N PRO A 583 -58.44 -47.53 4.11
CA PRO A 583 -58.29 -48.45 2.98
C PRO A 583 -57.51 -49.72 3.34
N HIS A 584 -56.64 -49.66 4.35
CA HIS A 584 -55.86 -50.80 4.83
C HIS A 584 -56.70 -51.90 5.51
N ASP A 585 -57.98 -51.62 5.83
CA ASP A 585 -58.90 -52.63 6.36
C ASP A 585 -59.32 -53.65 5.27
N TYR A 586 -59.15 -53.28 4.00
CA TYR A 586 -59.55 -54.07 2.83
C TYR A 586 -58.35 -54.66 2.06
N LEU A 587 -57.13 -54.53 2.60
CA LEU A 587 -55.90 -55.00 1.98
C LEU A 587 -55.21 -56.06 2.83
N GLU A 588 -54.50 -56.97 2.15
CA GLU A 588 -53.58 -57.88 2.83
C GLU A 588 -52.43 -57.08 3.48
N PRO A 589 -51.86 -57.56 4.61
CA PRO A 589 -50.77 -56.88 5.30
C PRO A 589 -49.56 -56.59 4.39
N GLN A 590 -49.22 -57.52 3.48
CA GLN A 590 -48.13 -57.35 2.52
C GLN A 590 -48.41 -56.22 1.52
N GLN A 591 -49.64 -56.11 1.00
CA GLN A 591 -50.02 -55.03 0.09
C GLN A 591 -49.97 -53.67 0.79
N SER A 592 -50.42 -53.62 2.05
CA SER A 592 -50.32 -52.44 2.89
C SER A 592 -48.87 -52.02 3.13
N ALA A 593 -48.00 -53.00 3.40
CA ALA A 593 -46.58 -52.77 3.58
C ALA A 593 -45.92 -52.24 2.31
N GLU A 594 -46.22 -52.80 1.14
CA GLU A 594 -45.67 -52.33 -0.14
C GLU A 594 -46.02 -50.86 -0.41
N ILE A 595 -47.27 -50.46 -0.17
CA ILE A 595 -47.72 -49.07 -0.32
C ILE A 595 -46.93 -48.15 0.61
N ILE A 596 -46.82 -48.50 1.89
CA ILE A 596 -46.17 -47.65 2.90
C ILE A 596 -44.66 -47.60 2.67
N ILE A 597 -44.00 -48.73 2.41
CA ILE A 597 -42.54 -48.80 2.23
C ILE A 597 -42.08 -48.04 0.99
N SER A 598 -42.93 -47.86 -0.02
CA SER A 598 -42.59 -47.15 -1.25
C SER A 598 -42.38 -45.63 -1.08
N HIS A 599 -42.99 -44.99 -0.08
CA HIS A 599 -43.06 -43.52 -0.03
C HIS A 599 -41.70 -42.79 0.08
N PRO A 600 -40.69 -43.25 0.85
CA PRO A 600 -39.41 -42.55 0.91
C PRO A 600 -38.73 -42.52 -0.47
N TYR A 601 -38.84 -43.63 -1.21
CA TYR A 601 -38.24 -43.82 -2.53
C TYR A 601 -38.98 -43.06 -3.62
N ASP A 602 -40.31 -43.05 -3.58
CA ASP A 602 -41.11 -42.27 -4.52
C ASP A 602 -40.94 -40.76 -4.29
N GLY A 603 -40.81 -40.35 -3.02
CA GLY A 603 -40.38 -39.00 -2.63
C GLY A 603 -39.02 -38.67 -3.23
N ALA A 604 -38.00 -39.51 -2.99
CA ALA A 604 -36.65 -39.32 -3.52
C ALA A 604 -36.61 -39.25 -5.07
N LYS A 605 -37.40 -40.07 -5.79
CA LYS A 605 -37.54 -39.99 -7.26
C LYS A 605 -38.12 -38.65 -7.70
N MET A 606 -39.16 -38.15 -7.02
CA MET A 606 -39.74 -36.83 -7.32
C MET A 606 -38.74 -35.70 -7.05
N LEU A 607 -38.04 -35.73 -5.91
CA LEU A 607 -37.03 -34.73 -5.57
C LEU A 607 -35.88 -34.73 -6.60
N LYS A 608 -35.40 -35.91 -7.03
CA LYS A 608 -34.40 -36.07 -8.11
C LYS A 608 -34.89 -35.44 -9.42
N LYS A 609 -36.16 -35.66 -9.81
CA LYS A 609 -36.75 -35.08 -11.03
C LYS A 609 -36.80 -33.55 -11.00
N TYR A 610 -37.01 -32.95 -9.82
CA TYR A 610 -37.03 -31.50 -9.63
C TYR A 610 -35.65 -30.89 -9.34
N LYS A 611 -34.56 -31.67 -9.44
CA LYS A 611 -33.19 -31.22 -9.17
C LYS A 611 -33.04 -30.59 -7.78
N ILE A 612 -33.72 -31.17 -6.79
CA ILE A 612 -33.54 -30.79 -5.39
C ILE A 612 -32.13 -31.21 -4.94
N PRO A 613 -31.47 -30.46 -4.03
CA PRO A 613 -30.17 -30.82 -3.48
C PRO A 613 -30.12 -32.24 -2.92
N LYS A 614 -28.97 -32.89 -3.08
CA LYS A 614 -28.78 -34.31 -2.73
C LYS A 614 -29.02 -34.56 -1.25
N GLU A 615 -28.66 -33.63 -0.39
CA GLU A 615 -28.82 -33.71 1.07
C GLU A 615 -30.31 -33.89 1.45
N ILE A 616 -31.21 -33.16 0.80
CA ILE A 616 -32.66 -33.25 1.04
C ILE A 616 -33.22 -34.55 0.46
N ILE A 617 -32.75 -34.95 -0.73
CA ILE A 617 -33.11 -36.23 -1.36
C ILE A 617 -32.71 -37.39 -0.44
N ASP A 618 -31.48 -37.36 0.06
CA ASP A 618 -30.90 -38.40 0.91
C ASP A 618 -31.67 -38.49 2.23
N ILE A 619 -32.01 -37.36 2.86
CA ILE A 619 -32.83 -37.37 4.09
C ILE A 619 -34.22 -37.95 3.82
N ALA A 620 -34.88 -37.56 2.73
CA ALA A 620 -36.18 -38.12 2.35
C ALA A 620 -36.11 -39.62 2.07
N GLU A 621 -35.04 -40.11 1.45
CA GLU A 621 -34.82 -41.54 1.19
C GLU A 621 -34.47 -42.33 2.48
N GLN A 622 -33.75 -41.70 3.43
CA GLN A 622 -33.16 -42.35 4.61
C GLN A 622 -33.97 -42.19 5.90
N HIS A 623 -35.00 -41.35 5.97
CA HIS A 623 -35.62 -40.97 7.25
C HIS A 623 -36.24 -42.16 8.02
N HIS A 624 -36.59 -43.25 7.37
CA HIS A 624 -36.97 -44.50 8.06
C HIS A 624 -35.81 -45.50 8.21
N GLY A 625 -34.72 -45.33 7.48
CA GLY A 625 -33.59 -46.26 7.46
C GLY A 625 -34.03 -47.64 7.02
N THR A 626 -33.75 -48.65 7.82
CA THR A 626 -34.15 -50.05 7.57
C THR A 626 -35.13 -50.58 8.62
N THR A 627 -35.92 -49.69 9.25
CA THR A 627 -36.81 -50.11 10.33
C THR A 627 -37.91 -51.05 9.87
N LEU A 628 -38.38 -51.86 10.82
CA LEU A 628 -39.51 -52.75 10.63
C LEU A 628 -40.84 -51.99 10.71
N LEU A 629 -41.71 -52.18 9.72
CA LEU A 629 -43.10 -51.73 9.74
C LEU A 629 -43.93 -52.60 10.69
N LYS A 630 -43.76 -52.37 12.00
CA LYS A 630 -44.21 -53.26 13.09
C LYS A 630 -45.68 -53.67 12.99
N TYR A 631 -46.61 -52.72 12.78
CA TYR A 631 -48.05 -53.00 12.78
C TYR A 631 -48.46 -54.06 11.75
N PHE A 632 -48.06 -53.88 10.49
CA PHE A 632 -48.42 -54.81 9.42
C PHE A 632 -47.64 -56.12 9.49
N TYR A 633 -46.40 -56.11 10.00
CA TYR A 633 -45.65 -57.33 10.28
C TYR A 633 -46.37 -58.22 11.31
N TYR A 634 -46.83 -57.65 12.44
CA TYR A 634 -47.56 -58.42 13.44
C TYR A 634 -48.94 -58.85 12.95
N LYS A 635 -49.65 -58.01 12.19
CA LYS A 635 -50.92 -58.37 11.53
C LYS A 635 -50.74 -59.56 10.55
N ALA A 636 -49.63 -59.58 9.81
CA ALA A 636 -49.28 -60.72 8.96
C ALA A 636 -49.00 -61.97 9.79
N LYS A 637 -48.26 -61.83 10.90
CA LYS A 637 -47.90 -62.94 11.80
C LYS A 637 -49.10 -63.56 12.52
N GLU A 638 -50.19 -62.83 12.69
CA GLU A 638 -51.48 -63.36 13.16
C GLU A 638 -52.14 -64.28 12.13
N SER A 639 -51.93 -64.02 10.83
CA SER A 639 -52.57 -64.74 9.72
C SER A 639 -51.69 -65.86 9.13
N TYR A 640 -50.37 -65.75 9.26
CA TYR A 640 -49.38 -66.65 8.66
C TYR A 640 -48.36 -67.13 9.71
N LYS A 641 -48.03 -68.43 9.70
CA LYS A 641 -47.10 -69.03 10.68
C LYS A 641 -45.64 -68.59 10.52
N GLU A 642 -45.21 -68.29 9.30
CA GLU A 642 -43.86 -67.82 8.98
C GLU A 642 -43.98 -66.55 8.14
N VAL A 643 -43.43 -65.45 8.66
CA VAL A 643 -43.39 -64.14 7.99
C VAL A 643 -41.97 -63.62 8.11
N ASP A 644 -41.31 -63.37 6.97
CA ASP A 644 -39.95 -62.80 6.96
C ASP A 644 -40.00 -61.31 7.30
N GLU A 645 -39.25 -60.89 8.32
CA GLU A 645 -39.12 -59.46 8.67
C GLU A 645 -38.61 -58.61 7.51
N LYS A 646 -37.81 -59.19 6.60
CA LYS A 646 -37.27 -58.46 5.45
C LYS A 646 -38.35 -57.92 4.53
N GLU A 647 -39.49 -58.59 4.41
CA GLU A 647 -40.62 -58.14 3.58
C GLU A 647 -41.31 -56.89 4.15
N PHE A 648 -41.12 -56.63 5.45
CA PHE A 648 -41.74 -55.51 6.17
C PHE A 648 -40.73 -54.45 6.61
N ARG A 649 -39.46 -54.58 6.22
CA ARG A 649 -38.42 -53.58 6.50
C ARG A 649 -38.26 -52.63 5.33
N TYR A 650 -37.99 -51.37 5.64
CA TYR A 650 -37.54 -50.43 4.61
C TYR A 650 -36.21 -50.93 4.01
N PRO A 651 -36.02 -50.87 2.68
CA PRO A 651 -34.77 -51.22 2.02
C PRO A 651 -33.53 -50.40 2.45
N GLY A 652 -33.72 -49.25 3.12
CA GLY A 652 -32.64 -48.33 3.47
C GLY A 652 -32.27 -47.36 2.35
N PRO A 653 -31.10 -46.70 2.44
CA PRO A 653 -30.05 -46.90 3.45
C PRO A 653 -30.39 -46.29 4.83
N ILE A 654 -29.66 -46.70 5.88
CA ILE A 654 -29.75 -46.06 7.20
C ILE A 654 -29.23 -44.61 7.16
N PRO A 655 -29.68 -43.72 8.07
CA PRO A 655 -29.20 -42.34 8.17
C PRO A 655 -27.67 -42.22 8.25
N ARG A 656 -27.07 -41.46 7.34
CA ARG A 656 -25.61 -41.26 7.23
C ARG A 656 -25.09 -39.94 7.81
N THR A 657 -25.99 -39.01 8.11
CA THR A 657 -25.65 -37.69 8.69
C THR A 657 -26.40 -37.48 9.99
N LYS A 658 -25.92 -36.53 10.81
CA LYS A 658 -26.60 -36.16 12.06
C LYS A 658 -27.99 -35.62 11.77
N GLU A 659 -28.12 -34.79 10.74
CA GLU A 659 -29.38 -34.20 10.30
C GLU A 659 -30.39 -35.27 9.86
N ALA A 660 -29.96 -36.26 9.07
CA ALA A 660 -30.83 -37.37 8.65
C ALA A 660 -31.29 -38.23 9.84
N ALA A 661 -30.39 -38.50 10.78
CA ALA A 661 -30.72 -39.26 11.99
C ALA A 661 -31.67 -38.50 12.92
N ILE A 662 -31.48 -37.18 13.05
CA ILE A 662 -32.37 -36.33 13.83
C ILE A 662 -33.76 -36.28 13.20
N VAL A 663 -33.87 -36.07 11.87
CA VAL A 663 -35.16 -36.11 11.17
C VAL A 663 -35.85 -37.47 11.37
N SER A 664 -35.10 -38.58 11.29
CA SER A 664 -35.61 -39.93 11.56
C SER A 664 -36.19 -40.10 12.98
N ILE A 665 -35.51 -39.55 13.99
CA ILE A 665 -35.98 -39.59 15.39
C ILE A 665 -37.21 -38.69 15.55
N CYS A 666 -37.14 -37.45 15.08
CA CYS A 666 -38.22 -36.47 15.22
C CYS A 666 -39.50 -36.91 14.51
N ASP A 667 -39.41 -37.54 13.34
CA ASP A 667 -40.55 -38.12 12.62
C ASP A 667 -41.28 -39.17 13.48
N SER A 668 -40.53 -40.12 14.03
CA SER A 668 -41.10 -41.17 14.88
C SER A 668 -41.70 -40.62 16.16
N VAL A 669 -41.05 -39.62 16.78
CA VAL A 669 -41.52 -39.01 18.03
C VAL A 669 -42.79 -38.18 17.81
N GLU A 670 -42.84 -37.37 16.76
CA GLU A 670 -44.02 -36.58 16.40
C GLU A 670 -45.23 -37.50 16.23
N ALA A 671 -45.08 -38.54 15.37
CA ALA A 671 -46.17 -39.47 15.07
C ALA A 671 -46.66 -40.21 16.33
N ALA A 672 -45.73 -40.63 17.19
CA ALA A 672 -46.07 -41.31 18.45
C ALA A 672 -46.79 -40.38 19.43
N VAL A 673 -46.29 -39.16 19.64
CA VAL A 673 -46.90 -38.18 20.57
C VAL A 673 -48.25 -37.70 20.06
N ARG A 674 -48.41 -37.49 18.75
CA ARG A 674 -49.69 -37.14 18.11
C ARG A 674 -50.77 -38.18 18.35
N SER A 675 -50.40 -39.46 18.52
CA SER A 675 -51.33 -40.55 18.80
C SER A 675 -51.73 -40.69 20.28
N LEU A 676 -51.08 -39.96 21.20
CA LEU A 676 -51.42 -39.98 22.62
C LEU A 676 -52.72 -39.22 22.89
N LYS A 677 -53.61 -39.80 23.69
CA LYS A 677 -54.85 -39.13 24.14
C LYS A 677 -54.55 -37.87 24.98
N GLU A 678 -53.58 -37.98 25.86
CA GLU A 678 -53.13 -36.91 26.76
C GLU A 678 -51.60 -36.95 26.87
N PRO A 679 -50.89 -36.10 26.11
CA PRO A 679 -49.44 -36.07 26.08
C PRO A 679 -48.91 -35.27 27.28
N SER A 680 -48.77 -35.91 28.44
CA SER A 680 -48.07 -35.30 29.60
C SER A 680 -46.55 -35.29 29.38
N LYS A 681 -45.83 -34.45 30.12
CA LYS A 681 -44.36 -34.36 30.04
C LYS A 681 -43.69 -35.73 30.25
N GLU A 682 -44.14 -36.50 31.24
CA GLU A 682 -43.59 -37.82 31.55
C GLU A 682 -43.81 -38.81 30.41
N LYS A 683 -45.01 -38.83 29.81
CA LYS A 683 -45.34 -39.70 28.67
C LYS A 683 -44.53 -39.33 27.43
N ILE A 684 -44.33 -38.04 27.18
CA ILE A 684 -43.48 -37.57 26.07
C ILE A 684 -42.04 -38.07 26.26
N GLU A 685 -41.48 -37.93 27.47
CA GLU A 685 -40.13 -38.41 27.78
C GLU A 685 -40.00 -39.94 27.66
N GLU A 686 -41.02 -40.69 28.07
CA GLU A 686 -41.08 -42.15 27.92
C GLU A 686 -41.07 -42.57 26.45
N VAL A 687 -41.97 -41.99 25.63
CA VAL A 687 -42.05 -42.24 24.19
C VAL A 687 -40.72 -41.92 23.49
N LEU A 688 -40.15 -40.76 23.80
CA LEU A 688 -38.88 -40.31 23.24
C LEU A 688 -37.73 -41.26 23.59
N THR A 689 -37.62 -41.66 24.86
CA THR A 689 -36.59 -42.59 25.33
C THR A 689 -36.74 -43.95 24.66
N SER A 690 -37.98 -44.45 24.54
CA SER A 690 -38.29 -45.72 23.88
C SER A 690 -37.86 -45.70 22.40
N ILE A 691 -38.21 -44.65 21.66
CA ILE A 691 -37.87 -44.52 20.22
C ILE A 691 -36.35 -44.47 20.02
N ILE A 692 -35.63 -43.68 20.81
CA ILE A 692 -34.17 -43.58 20.70
C ILE A 692 -33.52 -44.94 20.99
N ASN A 693 -33.98 -45.64 22.03
CA ASN A 693 -33.47 -46.97 22.37
C ASN A 693 -33.76 -48.00 21.28
N ASP A 694 -34.98 -48.01 20.72
CA ASP A 694 -35.35 -48.88 19.60
C ASP A 694 -34.43 -48.66 18.38
N ARG A 695 -34.18 -47.39 18.03
CA ARG A 695 -33.29 -47.03 16.90
C ARG A 695 -31.84 -47.43 17.16
N LEU A 696 -31.36 -47.30 18.40
CA LEU A 696 -30.01 -47.73 18.80
C LEU A 696 -29.86 -49.25 18.72
N MET A 697 -30.82 -50.00 19.26
CA MET A 697 -30.79 -51.47 19.28
C MET A 697 -30.94 -52.08 17.88
N ASP A 698 -31.73 -51.45 17.00
CA ASP A 698 -31.89 -51.85 15.59
C ASP A 698 -30.75 -51.31 14.69
N GLY A 699 -29.72 -50.68 15.25
CA GLY A 699 -28.53 -50.23 14.53
C GLY A 699 -28.75 -49.06 13.56
N GLN A 700 -29.88 -48.37 13.63
CA GLN A 700 -30.29 -47.33 12.68
C GLN A 700 -29.41 -46.07 12.73
N LEU A 701 -28.72 -45.83 13.85
CA LEU A 701 -27.91 -44.62 14.04
C LEU A 701 -26.40 -44.84 13.75
N SER A 702 -26.01 -46.05 13.33
CA SER A 702 -24.62 -46.50 13.29
C SER A 702 -23.71 -45.67 12.37
N ASP A 703 -24.25 -45.15 11.28
CA ASP A 703 -23.50 -44.39 10.27
C ASP A 703 -23.67 -42.87 10.40
N SER A 704 -24.45 -42.38 11.37
CA SER A 704 -24.84 -40.96 11.48
C SER A 704 -23.80 -40.04 12.13
N SER A 705 -22.75 -40.59 12.74
CA SER A 705 -21.75 -39.89 13.58
C SER A 705 -22.29 -39.20 14.85
N LEU A 706 -23.54 -39.45 15.25
CA LEU A 706 -24.10 -38.97 16.51
C LEU A 706 -23.40 -39.63 17.72
N THR A 707 -23.09 -38.82 18.72
CA THR A 707 -22.54 -39.28 19.99
C THR A 707 -23.63 -39.43 21.06
N PHE A 708 -23.41 -40.27 22.08
CA PHE A 708 -24.34 -40.39 23.20
C PHE A 708 -24.63 -39.06 23.90
N ARG A 709 -23.62 -38.19 24.02
CA ARG A 709 -23.79 -36.85 24.59
C ARG A 709 -24.72 -35.98 23.75
N GLU A 710 -24.67 -36.11 22.43
CA GLU A 710 -25.56 -35.38 21.52
C GLU A 710 -26.98 -35.93 21.59
N LEU A 711 -27.17 -37.25 21.74
CA LEU A 711 -28.49 -37.86 21.92
C LEU A 711 -29.22 -37.32 23.16
N GLU A 712 -28.52 -37.15 24.29
CA GLU A 712 -29.11 -36.54 25.49
C GLU A 712 -29.54 -35.07 25.25
N LYS A 713 -28.74 -34.30 24.51
CA LYS A 713 -29.10 -32.92 24.14
C LYS A 713 -30.31 -32.87 23.21
N ILE A 714 -30.35 -33.77 22.22
CA ILE A 714 -31.49 -33.92 21.31
C ILE A 714 -32.75 -34.27 22.11
N LYS A 715 -32.64 -35.20 23.07
CA LYS A 715 -33.76 -35.58 23.94
C LYS A 715 -34.33 -34.37 24.68
N LEU A 716 -33.47 -33.55 25.29
CA LEU A 716 -33.88 -32.33 25.97
C LEU A 716 -34.57 -31.33 25.03
N ALA A 717 -33.96 -31.06 23.86
CA ALA A 717 -34.50 -30.12 22.87
C ALA A 717 -35.88 -30.54 22.34
N ILE A 718 -36.07 -31.83 22.05
CA ILE A 718 -37.37 -32.39 21.61
C ILE A 718 -38.40 -32.26 22.73
N SER A 719 -38.06 -32.64 23.96
CA SER A 719 -38.98 -32.53 25.11
C SER A 719 -39.41 -31.09 25.37
N GLU A 720 -38.50 -30.11 25.35
CA GLU A 720 -38.84 -28.69 25.51
C GLU A 720 -39.77 -28.19 24.41
N THR A 721 -39.45 -28.52 23.15
CA THR A 721 -40.24 -28.09 21.99
C THR A 721 -41.66 -28.68 22.04
N LEU A 722 -41.80 -29.97 22.35
CA LEU A 722 -43.11 -30.62 22.47
C LEU A 722 -43.92 -30.09 23.65
N ASN A 723 -43.28 -29.85 24.81
CA ASN A 723 -43.96 -29.24 25.95
C ASN A 723 -44.50 -27.85 25.59
N GLY A 724 -43.72 -27.05 24.84
CA GLY A 724 -44.19 -25.76 24.32
C GLY A 724 -45.39 -25.89 23.37
N ILE A 725 -45.39 -26.87 22.48
CA ILE A 725 -46.48 -27.11 21.51
C ILE A 725 -47.78 -27.57 22.22
N TYR A 726 -47.69 -28.50 23.18
CA TYR A 726 -48.86 -29.13 23.79
C TYR A 726 -49.36 -28.47 25.09
N HIS A 727 -48.55 -27.68 25.81
CA HIS A 727 -48.91 -27.13 27.13
C HIS A 727 -49.01 -25.59 27.20
N SER A 728 -49.03 -24.87 26.06
CA SER A 728 -49.04 -23.39 26.02
C SER A 728 -50.42 -22.71 25.92
N ARG A 729 -51.53 -23.43 26.07
CA ARG A 729 -52.86 -22.80 26.25
C ARG A 729 -53.33 -22.89 27.70
N ILE A 730 -53.02 -21.86 28.47
CA ILE A 730 -53.81 -21.51 29.66
C ILE A 730 -55.24 -21.27 29.17
N GLN A 731 -56.19 -22.13 29.55
CA GLN A 731 -57.61 -21.84 29.37
C GLN A 731 -57.97 -20.65 30.25
N TYR A 732 -58.45 -19.57 29.66
CA TYR A 732 -59.11 -18.51 30.42
C TYR A 732 -60.34 -19.11 31.12
N PRO A 733 -60.53 -18.87 32.43
CA PRO A 733 -61.70 -19.36 33.12
C PRO A 733 -62.95 -18.75 32.48
N THR A 734 -63.84 -19.57 31.93
CA THR A 734 -65.20 -19.15 31.59
C THR A 734 -65.98 -18.99 32.88
N GLU A 735 -66.47 -17.77 33.13
CA GLU A 735 -67.39 -17.44 34.21
C GLU A 735 -68.70 -18.21 34.07
N GLU A 736 -68.75 -19.43 34.62
CA GLU A 736 -70.00 -20.11 34.93
C GLU A 736 -69.73 -21.17 36.01
N LYS A 737 -69.38 -20.70 37.22
CA LYS A 737 -69.53 -21.43 38.50
C LYS A 737 -69.28 -20.53 39.72
N VAL A 738 -69.79 -19.31 39.68
CA VAL A 738 -70.02 -18.50 40.90
C VAL A 738 -71.53 -18.29 41.03
N LYS A 739 -72.22 -19.32 41.53
CA LYS A 739 -73.52 -19.24 42.20
C LYS A 739 -73.87 -20.63 42.72
N GLU A 740 -73.51 -20.88 43.98
CA GLU A 740 -74.28 -21.59 45.01
C GLU A 740 -73.31 -22.08 46.10
N ALA A 741 -73.03 -21.17 47.03
CA ALA A 741 -72.72 -21.49 48.42
C ALA A 741 -73.06 -20.24 49.25
N ASN A 742 -74.36 -20.10 49.54
CA ASN A 742 -74.82 -19.52 50.80
C ASN A 742 -74.94 -20.67 51.79
#